data_AF-A0A8J6HE22-F1
#
_entry.id   AF-A0A8J6HE22-F1
#
_cell.length_a   1.000
_cell.length_b   1.000
_cell.length_c   1.000
_cell.angle_alpha   90.00
_cell.angle_beta   90.00
_cell.angle_gamma   90.00
#
_symmetry.space_group_name_H-M   'P 1'
#
loop_
_entity.id
_entity.type
_entity.pdbx_description
1 polymer ?
#
loop_
_entity_poly.entity_id
_entity_poly.type
_entity_poly.pdbx_seq_one_letter_code
_entity_poly.pdbx_strand_id
1 'polypeptide(L)'
;MGCAVSTTGDKEATERSKKIDRDLRADGERAASEVKLLLLGAGESGKSTIVKQMKIIHETGYSKEECEQYRPVVYSNTIQSLMAIIRAMGQLRIDFADPSRADIARQFFTYASAAEEGELTTDLVMLMKKLWQDPGVQLCFARSREYQLNDSAAYYLNALDRISQPNYIPSQQDVLRTRVKTTGIVETHFSFKGLHFKMFDVGGQRSERKKWIHCFEGVTAIIFCVALSGYDLVLAEDEEMNRMVESMKLFDSICNSKWFVSTSIILFLNKKDLFEEKIARSPLTICFPEYTGPNTYEDASAYIRMKFENLNKRKDQKEIYTHFTCATDTNNIQFVFDAVTDVIIKNNLKDCGLMIVGGAGIACRGCQVELATVKRNRCEKSRVDVAFTICLRLWKRAAILSVLSGSNPLPWAADCDLCLQESPCIKWVQCRTWASPLSRIRSLLTVTGTESAVCLSGASPLSNAKRPSNVQTAILQTLEPGILFKKSKKNYDDMSEYQSSAVILPSAQKEISTRKKPWRALVAYWLLGLCNNYGYVVMLTAAGDIIGESEQLGLKTTLLVMLLVPGLMAVTFFIILPTPEVRDDDDLNVQNHVNTEEIKNPKKALVKKFRQVPSLFKYMIPFGLVYFLEYYINQGTFELINFDNTFLKPSDQYRWLQVVYQVGVFLSRSSVNFFHIKHIWLMSVLQAVNVVIFTTEVIYYYVPYFWIMVVLTLWEGLLGGAAYVNTFYRISTEVREEKKQFSMAITSFADTIGITLAGIVAIYAHNAICSLPMPQR
;
A
#
# COMPACT_ATOMS: atom_id res chain seq x y z
N MET A 1 -58.66 -11.60 -12.82
CA MET A 1 -58.22 -12.70 -11.92
C MET A 1 -58.39 -12.23 -10.48
N GLY A 2 -58.74 -13.12 -9.55
CA GLY A 2 -59.20 -12.73 -8.21
C GLY A 2 -58.08 -12.38 -7.24
N CYS A 3 -58.36 -11.48 -6.29
CA CYS A 3 -57.50 -11.24 -5.12
C CYS A 3 -57.68 -12.38 -4.11
N ALA A 4 -56.94 -13.46 -4.30
CA ALA A 4 -56.86 -14.55 -3.33
C ALA A 4 -55.70 -14.30 -2.36
N VAL A 5 -56.01 -14.35 -1.07
CA VAL A 5 -55.14 -14.26 0.12
C VAL A 5 -53.69 -14.69 -0.14
N SER A 6 -52.74 -13.74 -0.01
CA SER A 6 -51.32 -14.09 0.23
C SER A 6 -51.24 -14.93 1.51
N THR A 7 -50.79 -16.17 1.41
CA THR A 7 -50.82 -17.08 2.57
C THR A 7 -49.83 -16.60 3.65
N THR A 8 -50.03 -17.07 4.88
CA THR A 8 -49.03 -16.85 5.95
C THR A 8 -47.66 -17.41 5.55
N GLY A 9 -47.64 -18.54 4.84
CA GLY A 9 -46.43 -19.12 4.25
C GLY A 9 -45.68 -18.19 3.30
N ASP A 10 -46.38 -17.42 2.45
CA ASP A 10 -45.74 -16.46 1.53
C ASP A 10 -45.08 -15.30 2.29
N LYS A 11 -45.71 -14.85 3.39
CA LYS A 11 -45.15 -13.81 4.27
C LYS A 11 -43.95 -14.34 5.05
N GLU A 12 -44.05 -15.53 5.64
CA GLU A 12 -42.92 -16.20 6.30
C GLU A 12 -41.76 -16.45 5.33
N ALA A 13 -42.03 -16.89 4.10
CA ALA A 13 -41.00 -17.07 3.07
C ALA A 13 -40.32 -15.74 2.71
N THR A 14 -41.11 -14.66 2.59
CA THR A 14 -40.59 -13.30 2.37
C THR A 14 -39.72 -12.81 3.53
N GLU A 15 -40.11 -13.09 4.79
CA GLU A 15 -39.32 -12.72 5.97
C GLU A 15 -38.05 -13.57 6.13
N ARG A 16 -38.12 -14.87 5.81
CA ARG A 16 -36.96 -15.77 5.74
C ARG A 16 -35.99 -15.33 4.64
N SER A 17 -36.46 -14.96 3.45
CA SER A 17 -35.62 -14.34 2.41
C SER A 17 -34.97 -13.06 2.92
N LYS A 18 -35.75 -12.11 3.46
CA LYS A 18 -35.22 -10.87 4.06
C LYS A 18 -34.30 -11.09 5.25
N LYS A 19 -34.27 -12.27 5.87
CA LYS A 19 -33.24 -12.66 6.84
C LYS A 19 -31.99 -13.14 6.11
N ILE A 20 -32.11 -14.11 5.20
CA ILE A 20 -31.02 -14.63 4.36
C ILE A 20 -30.30 -13.49 3.63
N ASP A 21 -31.03 -12.54 3.04
CA ASP A 21 -30.48 -11.37 2.34
C ASP A 21 -29.68 -10.43 3.27
N ARG A 22 -30.03 -10.36 4.57
CA ARG A 22 -29.27 -9.60 5.58
C ARG A 22 -28.06 -10.38 6.08
N ASP A 23 -28.23 -11.67 6.35
CA ASP A 23 -27.16 -12.56 6.78
C ASP A 23 -26.06 -12.62 5.68
N LEU A 24 -26.44 -12.75 4.40
CA LEU A 24 -25.55 -12.70 3.23
C LEU A 24 -24.84 -11.35 3.05
N ARG A 25 -25.50 -10.21 3.32
CA ARG A 25 -24.85 -8.89 3.30
C ARG A 25 -23.80 -8.79 4.41
N ALA A 26 -24.16 -9.17 5.63
CA ALA A 26 -23.27 -9.12 6.78
C ALA A 26 -22.09 -10.10 6.64
N ASP A 27 -22.29 -11.27 6.02
CA ASP A 27 -21.22 -12.21 5.66
C ASP A 27 -20.35 -11.64 4.52
N GLY A 28 -20.95 -10.98 3.54
CA GLY A 28 -20.23 -10.32 2.43
C GLY A 28 -19.31 -9.19 2.89
N GLU A 29 -19.78 -8.33 3.81
CA GLU A 29 -18.98 -7.25 4.40
C GLU A 29 -17.82 -7.79 5.26
N ARG A 30 -18.06 -8.87 6.02
CA ARG A 30 -17.01 -9.60 6.76
C ARG A 30 -16.00 -10.25 5.79
N ALA A 31 -16.47 -10.92 4.74
CA ALA A 31 -15.61 -11.55 3.72
C ALA A 31 -14.81 -10.55 2.87
N ALA A 32 -15.28 -9.30 2.74
CA ALA A 32 -14.58 -8.21 2.06
C ALA A 32 -13.52 -7.52 2.95
N SER A 33 -13.63 -7.65 4.27
CA SER A 33 -12.66 -7.14 5.26
C SER A 33 -11.70 -8.22 5.81
N GLU A 34 -11.90 -9.49 5.41
CA GLU A 34 -11.10 -10.64 5.79
C GLU A 34 -9.78 -10.74 4.99
N VAL A 35 -8.65 -10.73 5.69
CA VAL A 35 -7.31 -10.88 5.11
C VAL A 35 -6.98 -12.37 4.96
N LYS A 36 -6.80 -12.82 3.71
CA LYS A 36 -6.56 -14.23 3.37
C LYS A 36 -5.08 -14.51 3.19
N LEU A 37 -4.53 -15.35 4.08
CA LEU A 37 -3.12 -15.72 4.13
C LEU A 37 -2.91 -17.19 3.77
N LEU A 38 -2.10 -17.45 2.74
CA LEU A 38 -1.79 -18.80 2.30
C LEU A 38 -0.36 -19.21 2.71
N LEU A 39 -0.23 -20.24 3.56
CA LEU A 39 1.07 -20.78 3.95
C LEU A 39 1.56 -21.80 2.91
N LEU A 40 2.65 -21.48 2.19
CA LEU A 40 3.24 -22.37 1.19
C LEU A 40 4.67 -22.79 1.57
N GLY A 41 5.21 -23.79 0.87
CA GLY A 41 6.58 -24.29 1.04
C GLY A 41 6.65 -25.80 1.23
N ALA A 42 7.86 -26.34 1.28
CA ALA A 42 8.16 -27.77 1.27
C ALA A 42 7.59 -28.54 2.49
N GLY A 43 7.74 -29.87 2.47
CA GLY A 43 7.54 -30.69 3.66
C GLY A 43 8.41 -30.21 4.83
N GLU A 44 7.90 -30.30 6.05
CA GLU A 44 8.64 -29.99 7.28
C GLU A 44 9.15 -28.53 7.42
N SER A 45 8.77 -27.59 6.55
CA SER A 45 9.29 -26.20 6.59
C SER A 45 8.75 -25.33 7.73
N GLY A 46 7.83 -25.84 8.56
CA GLY A 46 7.32 -25.20 9.77
C GLY A 46 6.00 -24.43 9.63
N LYS A 47 5.31 -24.52 8.49
CA LYS A 47 3.98 -23.89 8.26
C LYS A 47 3.00 -24.13 9.42
N SER A 48 2.75 -25.39 9.76
CA SER A 48 1.82 -25.76 10.84
C SER A 48 2.29 -25.27 12.21
N THR A 49 3.61 -25.14 12.44
CA THR A 49 4.15 -24.51 13.65
C THR A 49 3.84 -23.01 13.71
N ILE A 50 3.81 -22.32 12.57
CA ILE A 50 3.40 -20.91 12.50
C ILE A 50 1.90 -20.76 12.80
N VAL A 51 1.03 -21.65 12.31
CA VAL A 51 -0.40 -21.67 12.71
C VAL A 51 -0.54 -21.87 14.23
N LYS A 52 0.18 -22.84 14.81
CA LYS A 52 0.21 -23.06 16.26
C LYS A 52 0.65 -21.81 17.04
N GLN A 53 1.59 -21.02 16.50
CA GLN A 53 1.98 -19.73 17.08
C GLN A 53 0.87 -18.67 16.95
N MET A 54 0.10 -18.62 15.85
CA MET A 54 -1.03 -17.68 15.74
C MET A 54 -2.03 -17.87 16.88
N LYS A 55 -2.36 -19.13 17.23
CA LYS A 55 -3.21 -19.43 18.40
C LYS A 55 -2.60 -18.95 19.72
N ILE A 56 -1.29 -19.08 19.91
CA ILE A 56 -0.58 -18.63 21.11
C ILE A 56 -0.51 -17.09 21.22
N ILE A 57 -0.42 -16.38 20.10
CA ILE A 57 -0.18 -14.93 20.05
C ILE A 57 -1.50 -14.12 19.93
N HIS A 58 -2.54 -14.69 19.31
CA HIS A 58 -3.76 -13.97 18.92
C HIS A 58 -5.07 -14.58 19.47
N GLU A 59 -5.02 -15.73 20.14
CA GLU A 59 -6.15 -16.31 20.89
C GLU A 59 -5.76 -16.46 22.38
N THR A 60 -6.46 -17.31 23.14
CA THR A 60 -6.12 -17.66 24.53
C THR A 60 -4.97 -18.66 24.66
N GLY A 61 -4.29 -19.00 23.56
CA GLY A 61 -3.33 -20.10 23.50
C GLY A 61 -3.99 -21.47 23.58
N TYR A 62 -3.23 -22.48 23.97
CA TYR A 62 -3.74 -23.84 24.20
C TYR A 62 -4.28 -24.00 25.61
N SER A 63 -5.49 -24.56 25.75
CA SER A 63 -6.04 -24.94 27.04
C SER A 63 -5.30 -26.15 27.63
N LYS A 64 -5.50 -26.43 28.92
CA LYS A 64 -4.90 -27.60 29.58
C LYS A 64 -5.39 -28.91 28.93
N GLU A 65 -6.68 -28.95 28.59
CA GLU A 65 -7.40 -30.06 27.97
C GLU A 65 -6.95 -30.27 26.52
N GLU A 66 -6.70 -29.18 25.78
CA GLU A 66 -6.10 -29.26 24.43
C GLU A 66 -4.64 -29.73 24.50
N CYS A 67 -3.84 -29.25 25.44
CA CYS A 67 -2.48 -29.74 25.67
C CYS A 67 -2.47 -31.24 25.99
N GLU A 68 -3.44 -31.74 26.77
CA GLU A 68 -3.58 -33.16 27.09
C GLU A 68 -3.90 -34.01 25.85
N GLN A 69 -4.68 -33.50 24.89
CA GLN A 69 -4.89 -34.16 23.59
C GLN A 69 -3.61 -34.31 22.75
N TYR A 70 -2.59 -33.46 22.96
CA TYR A 70 -1.27 -33.62 22.32
C TYR A 70 -0.36 -34.63 23.03
N ARG A 71 -0.73 -35.16 24.21
CA ARG A 71 0.12 -36.08 24.99
C ARG A 71 0.45 -37.37 24.22
N PRO A 72 -0.51 -38.07 23.56
CA PRO A 72 -0.21 -39.21 22.68
C PRO A 72 0.75 -38.86 21.54
N VAL A 73 0.60 -37.66 20.95
CA VAL A 73 1.43 -37.19 19.84
C VAL A 73 2.88 -36.96 20.29
N VAL A 74 3.08 -36.38 21.48
CA VAL A 74 4.42 -36.21 22.09
C VAL A 74 5.07 -37.58 22.31
N TYR A 75 4.36 -38.53 22.92
CA TYR A 75 4.90 -39.87 23.19
C TYR A 75 5.27 -40.60 21.90
N SER A 76 4.35 -40.66 20.93
CA SER A 76 4.56 -41.26 19.61
C SER A 76 5.74 -40.63 18.88
N ASN A 77 5.85 -39.29 18.86
CA ASN A 77 7.00 -38.57 18.31
C ASN A 77 8.33 -38.93 19.00
N THR A 78 8.32 -39.12 20.33
CA THR A 78 9.52 -39.44 21.11
C THR A 78 10.00 -40.86 20.83
N ILE A 79 9.08 -41.83 20.85
CA ILE A 79 9.35 -43.25 20.56
C ILE A 79 9.84 -43.41 19.11
N GLN A 80 9.14 -42.82 18.14
CA GLN A 80 9.53 -42.87 16.72
C GLN A 80 10.89 -42.22 16.47
N SER A 81 11.23 -41.14 17.19
CA SER A 81 12.54 -40.48 17.04
C SER A 81 13.69 -41.39 17.46
N LEU A 82 13.62 -42.06 18.61
CA LEU A 82 14.65 -43.02 19.00
C LEU A 82 14.65 -44.24 18.07
N MET A 83 13.48 -44.74 17.67
CA MET A 83 13.35 -45.87 16.76
C MET A 83 14.01 -45.61 15.40
N ALA A 84 13.96 -44.37 14.89
CA ALA A 84 14.68 -43.96 13.68
C ALA A 84 16.20 -43.98 13.87
N ILE A 85 16.72 -43.45 14.98
CA ILE A 85 18.16 -43.42 15.29
C ILE A 85 18.72 -44.84 15.43
N ILE A 86 18.05 -45.72 16.18
CA ILE A 86 18.51 -47.11 16.36
C ILE A 86 18.46 -47.91 15.05
N ARG A 87 17.51 -47.64 14.15
CA ARG A 87 17.51 -48.22 12.79
C ARG A 87 18.67 -47.68 11.93
N ALA A 88 18.96 -46.39 12.04
CA ALA A 88 20.06 -45.76 11.31
C ALA A 88 21.44 -46.26 11.77
N MET A 89 21.63 -46.65 13.04
CA MET A 89 22.87 -47.29 13.51
C MET A 89 23.24 -48.52 12.68
N GLY A 90 22.28 -49.40 12.41
CA GLY A 90 22.49 -50.59 11.57
C GLY A 90 22.79 -50.27 10.11
N GLN A 91 22.21 -49.19 9.57
CA GLN A 91 22.47 -48.73 8.20
C GLN A 91 23.87 -48.08 8.07
N LEU A 92 24.23 -47.22 9.02
CA LEU A 92 25.50 -46.48 9.04
C LEU A 92 26.68 -47.29 9.61
N ARG A 93 26.42 -48.55 10.04
CA ARG A 93 27.37 -49.46 10.71
C ARG A 93 28.05 -48.81 11.91
N ILE A 94 27.22 -48.27 12.81
CA ILE A 94 27.64 -47.69 14.09
C ILE A 94 27.23 -48.68 15.18
N ASP A 95 28.22 -49.31 15.81
CA ASP A 95 27.99 -50.19 16.96
C ASP A 95 27.62 -49.40 18.23
N PHE A 96 26.98 -50.08 19.19
CA PHE A 96 26.80 -49.54 20.54
C PHE A 96 28.14 -49.49 21.27
N ALA A 97 28.36 -48.46 22.10
CA ALA A 97 29.57 -48.36 22.90
C ALA A 97 29.57 -49.37 24.07
N ASP A 98 28.40 -49.67 24.62
CA ASP A 98 28.17 -50.81 25.52
C ASP A 98 27.43 -51.94 24.75
N PRO A 99 28.07 -53.11 24.50
CA PRO A 99 27.44 -54.21 23.77
C PRO A 99 26.13 -54.73 24.39
N SER A 100 25.90 -54.57 25.70
CA SER A 100 24.63 -54.97 26.33
C SER A 100 23.44 -54.12 25.85
N ARG A 101 23.70 -52.94 25.25
CA ARG A 101 22.67 -52.12 24.61
C ARG A 101 22.03 -52.79 23.41
N ALA A 102 22.67 -53.80 22.78
CA ALA A 102 22.06 -54.55 21.68
C ALA A 102 20.78 -55.29 22.11
N ASP A 103 20.76 -55.90 23.30
CA ASP A 103 19.57 -56.57 23.83
C ASP A 103 18.53 -55.58 24.40
N ILE A 104 18.98 -54.47 24.96
CA ILE A 104 18.10 -53.35 25.35
C ILE A 104 17.42 -52.75 24.11
N ALA A 105 18.11 -52.66 22.97
CA ALA A 105 17.54 -52.22 21.70
C ALA A 105 16.51 -53.21 21.15
N ARG A 106 16.78 -54.53 21.22
CA ARG A 106 15.79 -55.58 20.87
C ARG A 106 14.53 -55.44 21.73
N GLN A 107 14.69 -55.35 23.05
CA GLN A 107 13.57 -55.14 23.99
C GLN A 107 12.81 -53.84 23.68
N PHE A 108 13.52 -52.75 23.40
CA PHE A 108 12.90 -51.48 23.01
C PHE A 108 12.04 -51.62 21.76
N PHE A 109 12.49 -52.31 20.70
CA PHE A 109 11.65 -52.56 19.52
C PHE A 109 10.42 -53.40 19.84
N THR A 110 10.53 -54.42 20.71
CA THR A 110 9.37 -55.23 21.12
C THR A 110 8.35 -54.38 21.87
N TYR A 111 8.78 -53.66 22.91
CA TYR A 111 7.88 -52.82 23.71
C TYR A 111 7.30 -51.64 22.90
N ALA A 112 8.11 -50.98 22.06
CA ALA A 112 7.65 -49.89 21.21
C ALA A 112 6.75 -50.33 20.04
N SER A 113 6.67 -51.62 19.73
CA SER A 113 5.71 -52.18 18.77
C SER A 113 4.47 -52.79 19.43
N ALA A 114 4.50 -52.98 20.76
CA ALA A 114 3.39 -53.50 21.56
C ALA A 114 2.65 -52.40 22.35
N ALA A 115 3.24 -51.20 22.49
CA ALA A 115 2.60 -50.05 23.11
C ALA A 115 1.43 -49.53 22.25
N GLU A 116 0.28 -49.30 22.89
CA GLU A 116 -0.89 -48.70 22.25
C GLU A 116 -0.66 -47.21 21.92
N GLU A 117 -1.45 -46.65 20.99
CA GLU A 117 -1.31 -45.26 20.54
C GLU A 117 -1.65 -44.25 21.63
N GLY A 118 -0.64 -43.90 22.45
CA GLY A 118 -0.73 -42.87 23.46
C GLY A 118 -0.18 -43.24 24.83
N GLU A 119 0.35 -44.45 24.99
CA GLU A 119 1.04 -44.86 26.22
C GLU A 119 2.56 -44.68 26.15
N LEU A 120 3.17 -44.50 27.33
CA LEU A 120 4.62 -44.42 27.52
C LEU A 120 4.95 -45.08 28.87
N THR A 121 5.06 -46.40 28.87
CA THR A 121 5.24 -47.20 30.08
C THR A 121 6.60 -46.98 30.72
N THR A 122 6.69 -47.18 32.05
CA THR A 122 7.94 -46.97 32.82
C THR A 122 9.09 -47.82 32.29
N ASP A 123 8.82 -49.06 31.89
CA ASP A 123 9.83 -49.95 31.31
C ASP A 123 10.34 -49.45 29.96
N LEU A 124 9.43 -49.02 29.08
CA LEU A 124 9.80 -48.43 27.79
C LEU A 124 10.68 -47.19 28.00
N VAL A 125 10.34 -46.32 28.96
CA VAL A 125 11.15 -45.15 29.35
C VAL A 125 12.53 -45.55 29.87
N MET A 126 12.64 -46.60 30.69
CA MET A 126 13.93 -47.09 31.19
C MET A 126 14.82 -47.61 30.06
N LEU A 127 14.24 -48.33 29.09
CA LEU A 127 14.97 -48.77 27.89
C LEU A 127 15.41 -47.56 27.05
N MET A 128 14.52 -46.60 26.81
CA MET A 128 14.82 -45.38 26.04
C MET A 128 15.94 -44.54 26.67
N LYS A 129 15.93 -44.33 27.99
CA LYS A 129 17.00 -43.61 28.70
C LYS A 129 18.35 -44.32 28.58
N LYS A 130 18.38 -45.65 28.80
CA LYS A 130 19.61 -46.46 28.68
C LYS A 130 20.22 -46.38 27.28
N LEU A 131 19.38 -46.41 26.23
CA LEU A 131 19.81 -46.27 24.84
C LEU A 131 20.27 -44.85 24.51
N TRP A 132 19.49 -43.82 24.88
CA TRP A 132 19.84 -42.43 24.57
C TRP A 132 21.15 -41.96 25.23
N GLN A 133 21.53 -42.57 26.36
CA GLN A 133 22.81 -42.33 27.03
C GLN A 133 24.02 -43.04 26.39
N ASP A 134 23.84 -43.93 25.40
CA ASP A 134 24.96 -44.64 24.77
C ASP A 134 25.73 -43.75 23.78
N PRO A 135 27.08 -43.65 23.88
CA PRO A 135 27.90 -42.87 22.95
C PRO A 135 27.75 -43.25 21.46
N GLY A 136 27.45 -44.50 21.12
CA GLY A 136 27.17 -44.93 19.74
C GLY A 136 25.83 -44.40 19.22
N VAL A 137 24.81 -44.36 20.08
CA VAL A 137 23.52 -43.72 19.78
C VAL A 137 23.69 -42.22 19.59
N GLN A 138 24.49 -41.55 20.43
CA GLN A 138 24.82 -40.13 20.27
C GLN A 138 25.65 -39.85 19.00
N LEU A 139 26.60 -40.71 18.64
CA LEU A 139 27.35 -40.63 17.38
C LEU A 139 26.44 -40.79 16.16
N CYS A 140 25.45 -41.69 16.23
CA CYS A 140 24.44 -41.83 15.18
C CYS A 140 23.51 -40.62 15.09
N PHE A 141 23.13 -40.02 16.21
CA PHE A 141 22.38 -38.76 16.23
C PHE A 141 23.18 -37.60 15.65
N ALA A 142 24.48 -37.49 15.93
CA ALA A 142 25.35 -36.48 15.30
C ALA A 142 25.45 -36.63 13.77
N ARG A 143 25.16 -37.82 13.23
CA ARG A 143 25.07 -38.13 11.79
C ARG A 143 23.65 -38.08 11.23
N SER A 144 22.68 -37.46 11.94
CA SER A 144 21.27 -37.40 11.53
C SER A 144 20.95 -36.66 10.21
N ARG A 145 21.96 -36.16 9.50
CA ARG A 145 21.80 -35.69 8.11
C ARG A 145 21.76 -36.82 7.08
N GLU A 146 22.26 -38.01 7.44
CA GLU A 146 22.42 -39.17 6.56
C GLU A 146 21.17 -40.07 6.52
N TYR A 147 20.13 -39.74 7.29
CA TYR A 147 18.85 -40.44 7.35
C TYR A 147 17.70 -39.49 7.71
N GLN A 148 16.45 -39.96 7.62
CA GLN A 148 15.28 -39.13 7.88
C GLN A 148 14.93 -39.12 9.38
N LEU A 149 15.30 -38.04 10.08
CA LEU A 149 14.98 -37.80 11.50
C LEU A 149 14.10 -36.53 11.68
N ASN A 150 13.42 -36.44 12.81
CA ASN A 150 12.65 -35.25 13.20
C ASN A 150 13.49 -34.26 14.01
N ASP A 151 13.47 -32.96 13.66
CA ASP A 151 14.22 -31.91 14.37
C ASP A 151 13.97 -31.89 15.89
N SER A 152 12.74 -32.20 16.33
CA SER A 152 12.37 -32.24 17.75
C SER A 152 12.96 -33.43 18.54
N ALA A 153 13.70 -34.34 17.91
CA ALA A 153 14.18 -35.59 18.52
C ALA A 153 14.98 -35.35 19.82
N ALA A 154 16.06 -34.56 19.77
CA ALA A 154 16.87 -34.27 20.95
C ALA A 154 16.09 -33.52 22.04
N TYR A 155 15.17 -32.62 21.66
CA TYR A 155 14.34 -31.88 22.61
C TYR A 155 13.46 -32.80 23.47
N TYR A 156 12.87 -33.84 22.86
CA TYR A 156 12.08 -34.81 23.62
C TYR A 156 12.94 -35.86 24.34
N LEU A 157 13.99 -36.38 23.69
CA LEU A 157 14.83 -37.44 24.27
C LEU A 157 15.66 -36.93 25.47
N ASN A 158 16.09 -35.67 25.46
CA ASN A 158 16.70 -35.00 26.63
C ASN A 158 15.68 -34.67 27.75
N ALA A 159 14.38 -34.78 27.48
CA ALA A 159 13.30 -34.46 28.42
C ALA A 159 12.51 -35.69 28.89
N LEU A 160 13.01 -36.91 28.69
CA LEU A 160 12.34 -38.16 29.06
C LEU A 160 11.89 -38.17 30.54
N ASP A 161 12.67 -37.65 31.48
CA ASP A 161 12.33 -37.54 32.91
C ASP A 161 11.15 -36.63 33.23
N ARG A 162 10.85 -35.66 32.36
CA ARG A 162 9.66 -34.78 32.46
C ARG A 162 8.46 -35.40 31.75
N ILE A 163 8.68 -35.99 30.57
CA ILE A 163 7.63 -36.54 29.71
C ILE A 163 7.04 -37.83 30.28
N SER A 164 7.84 -38.61 31.02
CA SER A 164 7.42 -39.88 31.64
C SER A 164 6.68 -39.75 32.98
N GLN A 165 6.37 -38.54 33.45
CA GLN A 165 5.66 -38.36 34.72
C GLN A 165 4.18 -38.75 34.57
N PRO A 166 3.55 -39.45 35.54
CA PRO A 166 2.14 -39.86 35.44
C PRO A 166 1.18 -38.68 35.22
N ASN A 167 1.49 -37.53 35.83
CA ASN A 167 0.78 -36.26 35.70
C ASN A 167 1.39 -35.31 34.65
N TYR A 168 2.23 -35.80 33.73
CA TYR A 168 2.77 -34.99 32.63
C TYR A 168 1.65 -34.44 31.74
N ILE A 169 1.62 -33.13 31.58
CA ILE A 169 0.78 -32.43 30.60
C ILE A 169 1.73 -31.66 29.67
N PRO A 170 1.61 -31.81 28.33
CA PRO A 170 2.42 -31.05 27.38
C PRO A 170 2.35 -29.54 27.62
N SER A 171 3.51 -28.88 27.62
CA SER A 171 3.57 -27.42 27.57
C SER A 171 3.29 -26.93 26.16
N GLN A 172 2.99 -25.64 26.00
CA GLN A 172 2.84 -25.03 24.67
C GLN A 172 4.09 -25.22 23.79
N GLN A 173 5.29 -25.32 24.37
CA GLN A 173 6.52 -25.59 23.61
C GLN A 173 6.63 -27.04 23.13
N ASP A 174 6.02 -27.99 23.85
CA ASP A 174 5.84 -29.36 23.38
C ASP A 174 4.80 -29.39 22.25
N VAL A 175 3.65 -28.73 22.43
CA VAL A 175 2.61 -28.60 21.39
C VAL A 175 3.18 -28.00 20.10
N LEU A 176 3.99 -26.93 20.18
CA LEU A 176 4.69 -26.34 19.04
C LEU A 176 5.64 -27.33 18.33
N ARG A 177 6.32 -28.18 19.10
CA ARG A 177 7.33 -29.15 18.63
C ARG A 177 6.74 -30.51 18.24
N THR A 178 5.44 -30.76 18.42
CA THR A 178 4.78 -31.97 17.89
C THR A 178 4.66 -31.93 16.37
N ARG A 179 5.00 -33.05 15.75
CA ARG A 179 4.96 -33.33 14.32
C ARG A 179 3.81 -34.28 14.02
N VAL A 180 2.81 -33.76 13.33
CA VAL A 180 1.75 -34.50 12.64
C VAL A 180 1.92 -34.24 11.15
N LYS A 181 1.65 -35.22 10.29
CA LYS A 181 1.65 -35.02 8.83
C LYS A 181 0.36 -34.32 8.42
N THR A 182 0.40 -33.02 8.18
CA THR A 182 -0.75 -32.25 7.68
C THR A 182 -1.23 -32.81 6.34
N THR A 183 -2.50 -33.22 6.30
CA THR A 183 -3.20 -33.72 5.11
C THR A 183 -4.36 -32.79 4.78
N GLY A 184 -4.58 -32.55 3.49
CA GLY A 184 -5.61 -31.63 3.01
C GLY A 184 -5.23 -30.16 3.22
N ILE A 185 -6.25 -29.40 3.63
CA ILE A 185 -6.23 -27.95 3.86
C ILE A 185 -6.81 -27.75 5.26
N VAL A 186 -6.09 -27.06 6.14
CA VAL A 186 -6.57 -26.62 7.45
C VAL A 186 -6.73 -25.12 7.42
N GLU A 187 -7.90 -24.63 7.84
CA GLU A 187 -8.21 -23.21 7.94
C GLU A 187 -8.17 -22.78 9.41
N THR A 188 -7.74 -21.55 9.68
CA THR A 188 -7.67 -20.98 11.03
C THR A 188 -7.99 -19.50 10.98
N HIS A 189 -8.94 -19.05 11.82
CA HIS A 189 -9.34 -17.65 11.92
C HIS A 189 -8.79 -17.03 13.20
N PHE A 190 -8.24 -15.83 13.11
CA PHE A 190 -7.87 -15.02 14.28
C PHE A 190 -8.07 -13.53 13.99
N SER A 191 -8.08 -12.71 15.03
CA SER A 191 -8.28 -11.26 14.88
C SER A 191 -7.09 -10.50 15.46
N PHE A 192 -6.47 -9.62 14.67
CA PHE A 192 -5.27 -8.89 15.08
C PHE A 192 -5.28 -7.45 14.55
N LYS A 193 -4.92 -6.47 15.40
CA LYS A 193 -4.99 -5.02 15.12
C LYS A 193 -6.36 -4.54 14.55
N GLY A 194 -7.45 -5.24 14.85
CA GLY A 194 -8.78 -4.95 14.32
C GLY A 194 -9.08 -5.50 12.92
N LEU A 195 -8.16 -6.26 12.33
CA LEU A 195 -8.37 -7.02 11.10
C LEU A 195 -8.71 -8.48 11.43
N HIS A 196 -9.58 -9.08 10.64
CA HIS A 196 -9.85 -10.53 10.68
C HIS A 196 -8.94 -11.24 9.69
N PHE A 197 -8.20 -12.24 10.15
CA PHE A 197 -7.28 -13.04 9.34
C PHE A 197 -7.83 -14.46 9.18
N LYS A 198 -7.77 -14.96 7.94
CA LYS A 198 -8.10 -16.35 7.57
C LYS A 198 -6.84 -16.98 6.98
N MET A 199 -6.22 -17.86 7.75
CA MET A 199 -4.96 -18.51 7.40
C MET A 199 -5.19 -19.95 6.94
N PHE A 200 -4.61 -20.32 5.80
CA PHE A 200 -4.67 -21.66 5.23
C PHE A 200 -3.30 -22.35 5.37
N ASP A 201 -3.25 -23.47 6.11
CA ASP A 201 -2.12 -24.41 6.08
C ASP A 201 -2.44 -25.59 5.16
N VAL A 202 -1.47 -25.97 4.34
CA VAL A 202 -1.64 -26.99 3.31
C VAL A 202 -0.45 -27.95 3.31
N GLY A 203 -0.72 -29.23 3.04
CA GLY A 203 0.32 -30.27 3.05
C GLY A 203 1.50 -29.93 2.13
N GLY A 204 2.73 -29.94 2.67
CA GLY A 204 3.96 -29.57 1.95
C GLY A 204 4.59 -30.70 1.10
N GLN A 205 4.18 -31.95 1.37
CA GLN A 205 4.61 -33.17 0.67
C GLN A 205 4.17 -33.15 -0.81
N ARG A 206 4.93 -33.71 -1.76
CA ARG A 206 4.62 -33.57 -3.21
C ARG A 206 3.22 -34.07 -3.58
N SER A 207 2.74 -35.10 -2.90
CA SER A 207 1.39 -35.68 -3.03
C SER A 207 0.27 -34.66 -2.77
N GLU A 208 0.43 -33.83 -1.74
CA GLU A 208 -0.59 -32.90 -1.25
C GLU A 208 -0.70 -31.62 -2.09
N ARG A 209 0.35 -31.27 -2.85
CA ARG A 209 0.42 -30.01 -3.62
C ARG A 209 -0.65 -29.86 -4.70
N LYS A 210 -1.22 -30.97 -5.17
CA LYS A 210 -2.37 -30.96 -6.10
C LYS A 210 -3.60 -30.27 -5.50
N LYS A 211 -3.74 -30.25 -4.18
CA LYS A 211 -4.87 -29.64 -3.45
C LYS A 211 -4.72 -28.12 -3.30
N TRP A 212 -3.51 -27.58 -3.43
CA TRP A 212 -3.22 -26.16 -3.16
C TRP A 212 -4.03 -25.20 -4.03
N ILE A 213 -4.36 -25.58 -5.27
CA ILE A 213 -5.12 -24.75 -6.22
C ILE A 213 -6.50 -24.31 -5.68
N HIS A 214 -7.11 -25.09 -4.80
CA HIS A 214 -8.38 -24.76 -4.15
C HIS A 214 -8.29 -23.58 -3.17
N CYS A 215 -7.07 -23.19 -2.78
CA CYS A 215 -6.80 -22.07 -1.87
C CYS A 215 -6.20 -20.85 -2.59
N PHE A 216 -6.12 -20.83 -3.92
CA PHE A 216 -5.41 -19.78 -4.68
C PHE A 216 -6.28 -18.54 -4.99
N GLU A 217 -7.61 -18.66 -4.92
CA GLU A 217 -8.53 -17.57 -5.22
C GLU A 217 -8.68 -16.60 -4.03
N GLY A 218 -8.60 -15.30 -4.30
CA GLY A 218 -8.82 -14.25 -3.30
C GLY A 218 -7.74 -14.12 -2.21
N VAL A 219 -6.57 -14.73 -2.37
CA VAL A 219 -5.44 -14.63 -1.42
C VAL A 219 -4.84 -13.23 -1.43
N THR A 220 -4.82 -12.58 -0.27
CA THR A 220 -4.21 -11.25 -0.06
C THR A 220 -2.69 -11.34 -0.09
N ALA A 221 -2.11 -12.31 0.64
CA ALA A 221 -0.67 -12.53 0.68
C ALA A 221 -0.30 -14.01 0.90
N ILE A 222 0.85 -14.40 0.37
CA ILE A 222 1.45 -15.73 0.55
C ILE A 222 2.61 -15.61 1.54
N ILE A 223 2.65 -16.50 2.52
CA ILE A 223 3.80 -16.70 3.40
C ILE A 223 4.48 -17.99 2.98
N PHE A 224 5.62 -17.89 2.29
CA PHE A 224 6.39 -19.04 1.83
C PHE A 224 7.46 -19.41 2.85
N CYS A 225 7.38 -20.61 3.40
CA CYS A 225 8.24 -21.09 4.48
C CYS A 225 9.33 -22.04 3.93
N VAL A 226 10.59 -21.67 4.14
CA VAL A 226 11.81 -22.43 3.81
C VAL A 226 12.45 -22.92 5.11
N ALA A 227 12.94 -24.16 5.15
CA ALA A 227 13.77 -24.65 6.26
C ALA A 227 15.26 -24.39 5.95
N LEU A 228 15.89 -23.44 6.65
CA LEU A 228 17.32 -23.16 6.49
C LEU A 228 18.18 -24.38 6.79
N SER A 229 17.89 -25.13 7.86
CA SER A 229 18.61 -26.35 8.28
C SER A 229 18.51 -27.55 7.30
N GLY A 230 17.86 -27.38 6.15
CA GLY A 230 17.68 -28.39 5.11
C GLY A 230 18.70 -28.36 3.96
N TYR A 231 19.73 -27.51 4.01
CA TYR A 231 20.73 -27.39 2.92
C TYR A 231 21.58 -28.65 2.72
N ASP A 232 21.82 -29.45 3.74
CA ASP A 232 22.57 -30.71 3.69
C ASP A 232 21.68 -31.92 4.00
N LEU A 233 20.39 -31.84 3.65
CA LEU A 233 19.40 -32.92 3.79
C LEU A 233 18.78 -33.28 2.43
N VAL A 234 18.41 -34.54 2.25
CA VAL A 234 17.59 -35.04 1.13
C VAL A 234 16.12 -35.24 1.53
N LEU A 235 15.21 -35.29 0.57
CA LEU A 235 13.77 -35.43 0.84
C LEU A 235 13.43 -36.84 1.34
N ALA A 236 12.44 -36.95 2.22
CA ALA A 236 11.88 -38.24 2.64
C ALA A 236 11.02 -38.92 1.56
N GLU A 237 10.90 -38.30 0.39
CA GLU A 237 10.14 -38.78 -0.79
C GLU A 237 11.06 -39.14 -1.97
N ASP A 238 12.35 -38.80 -1.88
CA ASP A 238 13.28 -38.70 -3.01
C ASP A 238 14.71 -38.52 -2.45
N GLU A 239 15.46 -39.62 -2.36
CA GLU A 239 16.75 -39.67 -1.65
C GLU A 239 17.91 -39.00 -2.39
N GLU A 240 17.76 -38.68 -3.69
CA GLU A 240 18.75 -37.91 -4.45
C GLU A 240 18.51 -36.39 -4.34
N MET A 241 17.25 -35.97 -4.26
CA MET A 241 16.89 -34.56 -4.33
C MET A 241 17.04 -33.84 -2.98
N ASN A 242 18.01 -32.92 -2.93
CA ASN A 242 18.25 -32.01 -1.82
C ASN A 242 17.01 -31.16 -1.44
N ARG A 243 16.71 -31.05 -0.13
CA ARG A 243 15.52 -30.34 0.39
C ARG A 243 15.52 -28.84 0.09
N MET A 244 16.68 -28.17 0.18
CA MET A 244 16.80 -26.73 -0.09
C MET A 244 16.63 -26.42 -1.58
N VAL A 245 17.26 -27.22 -2.45
CA VAL A 245 17.10 -27.10 -3.91
C VAL A 245 15.66 -27.40 -4.35
N GLU A 246 14.95 -28.30 -3.66
CA GLU A 246 13.51 -28.51 -3.86
C GLU A 246 12.71 -27.26 -3.48
N SER A 247 12.96 -26.72 -2.29
CA SER A 247 12.29 -25.50 -1.82
C SER A 247 12.53 -24.30 -2.76
N MET A 248 13.69 -24.22 -3.43
CA MET A 248 13.96 -23.23 -4.48
C MET A 248 13.18 -23.48 -5.77
N LYS A 249 13.16 -24.72 -6.30
CA LYS A 249 12.35 -25.08 -7.49
C LYS A 249 10.86 -24.78 -7.25
N LEU A 250 10.37 -25.11 -6.05
CA LEU A 250 9.02 -24.83 -5.59
C LEU A 250 8.76 -23.32 -5.52
N PHE A 251 9.68 -22.54 -4.94
CA PHE A 251 9.55 -21.08 -4.86
C PHE A 251 9.50 -20.39 -6.23
N ASP A 252 10.34 -20.80 -7.18
CA ASP A 252 10.29 -20.27 -8.56
C ASP A 252 8.90 -20.47 -9.19
N SER A 253 8.34 -21.67 -9.04
CA SER A 253 7.01 -22.01 -9.58
C SER A 253 5.88 -21.15 -8.99
N ILE A 254 5.96 -20.81 -7.70
CA ILE A 254 4.97 -19.99 -7.00
C ILE A 254 5.18 -18.50 -7.28
N CYS A 255 6.41 -17.99 -7.15
CA CYS A 255 6.72 -16.58 -7.35
C CYS A 255 6.38 -16.09 -8.77
N ASN A 256 6.68 -16.93 -9.76
CA ASN A 256 6.48 -16.62 -11.18
C ASN A 256 5.17 -17.19 -11.76
N SER A 257 4.29 -17.72 -10.91
CA SER A 257 2.94 -18.15 -11.28
C SER A 257 2.11 -17.04 -11.95
N LYS A 258 1.14 -17.45 -12.77
CA LYS A 258 0.10 -16.57 -13.34
C LYS A 258 -1.04 -16.27 -12.35
N TRP A 259 -1.21 -17.07 -11.31
CA TRP A 259 -2.18 -16.83 -10.24
C TRP A 259 -1.75 -15.71 -9.30
N PHE A 260 -0.43 -15.50 -9.16
CA PHE A 260 0.16 -14.64 -8.13
C PHE A 260 0.96 -13.47 -8.71
N VAL A 261 0.45 -12.83 -9.75
CA VAL A 261 1.16 -11.70 -10.41
C VAL A 261 1.22 -10.48 -9.48
N SER A 262 0.08 -10.10 -8.89
CA SER A 262 -0.05 -9.00 -7.93
C SER A 262 0.03 -9.43 -6.46
N THR A 263 -0.22 -10.71 -6.14
CA THR A 263 -0.22 -11.21 -4.76
C THR A 263 1.13 -11.04 -4.08
N SER A 264 1.14 -10.37 -2.92
CA SER A 264 2.35 -10.15 -2.12
C SER A 264 2.96 -11.48 -1.67
N ILE A 265 4.29 -11.60 -1.71
CA ILE A 265 5.02 -12.76 -1.16
C ILE A 265 5.89 -12.31 0.01
N ILE A 266 5.70 -12.97 1.13
CA ILE A 266 6.54 -12.93 2.32
C ILE A 266 7.34 -14.23 2.32
N LEU A 267 8.65 -14.14 2.53
CA LEU A 267 9.56 -15.28 2.54
C LEU A 267 10.10 -15.50 3.96
N PHE A 268 9.68 -16.59 4.61
CA PHE A 268 10.17 -16.98 5.92
C PHE A 268 11.32 -17.98 5.76
N LEU A 269 12.53 -17.52 6.05
CA LEU A 269 13.73 -18.34 6.17
C LEU A 269 13.79 -18.88 7.60
N ASN A 270 13.09 -19.99 7.81
CA ASN A 270 12.77 -20.58 9.12
C ASN A 270 13.85 -21.56 9.60
N LYS A 271 13.82 -21.92 10.88
CA LYS A 271 14.80 -22.78 11.58
C LYS A 271 16.21 -22.17 11.60
N LYS A 272 16.29 -20.85 11.76
CA LYS A 272 17.57 -20.12 11.84
C LYS A 272 18.48 -20.65 12.96
N ASP A 273 17.88 -21.07 14.06
CA ASP A 273 18.49 -21.69 15.25
C ASP A 273 19.20 -23.01 14.91
N LEU A 274 18.50 -23.91 14.22
CA LEU A 274 19.09 -25.18 13.77
C LEU A 274 20.10 -24.98 12.63
N PHE A 275 20.01 -23.89 11.87
CA PHE A 275 20.98 -23.53 10.84
C PHE A 275 22.28 -22.98 11.44
N GLU A 276 22.18 -22.12 12.45
CA GLU A 276 23.31 -21.53 13.20
C GLU A 276 24.18 -22.60 13.88
N GLU A 277 23.59 -23.63 14.49
CA GLU A 277 24.36 -24.77 15.02
C GLU A 277 25.02 -25.61 13.91
N LYS A 278 24.31 -25.82 12.79
CA LYS A 278 24.70 -26.79 11.75
C LYS A 278 25.78 -26.25 10.81
N ILE A 279 25.73 -24.96 10.45
CA ILE A 279 26.67 -24.34 9.50
C ILE A 279 28.12 -24.38 10.00
N ALA A 280 28.33 -24.38 11.31
CA ALA A 280 29.64 -24.58 11.95
C ALA A 280 30.20 -26.01 11.82
N ARG A 281 29.40 -27.00 11.41
CA ARG A 281 29.78 -28.42 11.28
C ARG A 281 29.68 -28.97 9.86
N SER A 282 28.86 -28.36 9.01
CA SER A 282 28.48 -28.86 7.69
C SER A 282 28.50 -27.68 6.70
N PRO A 283 29.39 -27.66 5.69
CA PRO A 283 29.58 -26.48 4.86
C PRO A 283 28.44 -26.27 3.86
N LEU A 284 28.13 -25.00 3.55
CA LEU A 284 27.04 -24.64 2.62
C LEU A 284 27.28 -25.17 1.19
N THR A 285 28.54 -25.46 0.83
CA THR A 285 28.94 -26.01 -0.48
C THR A 285 28.32 -27.37 -0.81
N ILE A 286 27.77 -28.10 0.18
CA ILE A 286 26.95 -29.30 -0.04
C ILE A 286 25.68 -28.99 -0.85
N CYS A 287 25.09 -27.80 -0.66
CA CYS A 287 23.90 -27.36 -1.40
C CYS A 287 24.25 -26.47 -2.60
N PHE A 288 25.31 -25.68 -2.47
CA PHE A 288 25.71 -24.66 -3.43
C PHE A 288 27.22 -24.75 -3.69
N PRO A 289 27.68 -25.68 -4.56
CA PRO A 289 29.10 -25.87 -4.85
C PRO A 289 29.82 -24.60 -5.33
N GLU A 290 29.08 -23.64 -5.86
CA GLU A 290 29.55 -22.32 -6.30
C GLU A 290 29.67 -21.27 -5.17
N TYR A 291 29.39 -21.63 -3.91
CA TYR A 291 29.53 -20.74 -2.77
C TYR A 291 31.00 -20.59 -2.32
N THR A 292 31.51 -19.36 -2.35
CA THR A 292 32.90 -19.00 -2.00
C THR A 292 33.03 -18.23 -0.68
N GLY A 293 31.93 -18.00 0.04
CA GLY A 293 31.92 -17.29 1.32
C GLY A 293 32.33 -18.18 2.52
N PRO A 294 32.56 -17.57 3.69
CA PRO A 294 32.82 -18.32 4.92
C PRO A 294 31.55 -19.03 5.42
N ASN A 295 31.71 -20.16 6.11
CA ASN A 295 30.58 -20.87 6.74
C ASN A 295 30.16 -20.24 8.10
N THR A 296 30.01 -18.91 8.11
CA THR A 296 29.40 -18.12 9.19
C THR A 296 27.88 -18.13 9.04
N TYR A 297 27.14 -17.85 10.12
CA TYR A 297 25.68 -17.72 10.05
C TYR A 297 25.27 -16.56 9.13
N GLU A 298 25.96 -15.42 9.25
CA GLU A 298 25.67 -14.16 8.55
C GLU A 298 25.81 -14.32 7.03
N ASP A 299 27.00 -14.69 6.55
CA ASP A 299 27.30 -14.78 5.12
C ASP A 299 26.54 -15.92 4.43
N ALA A 300 26.37 -17.06 5.11
CA ALA A 300 25.63 -18.20 4.58
C ALA A 300 24.12 -17.92 4.50
N SER A 301 23.53 -17.31 5.53
CA SER A 301 22.10 -16.98 5.53
C SER A 301 21.77 -15.82 4.57
N ALA A 302 22.66 -14.83 4.43
CA ALA A 302 22.55 -13.77 3.43
C ALA A 302 22.62 -14.31 1.99
N TYR A 303 23.50 -15.28 1.73
CA TYR A 303 23.60 -15.94 0.42
C TYR A 303 22.34 -16.75 0.08
N ILE A 304 21.80 -17.53 1.03
CA ILE A 304 20.54 -18.25 0.84
C ILE A 304 19.40 -17.26 0.56
N ARG A 305 19.30 -16.16 1.33
CA ARG A 305 18.33 -15.08 1.08
C ARG A 305 18.44 -14.55 -0.36
N MET A 306 19.64 -14.15 -0.79
CA MET A 306 19.91 -13.66 -2.13
C MET A 306 19.51 -14.69 -3.21
N LYS A 307 19.76 -15.98 -2.99
CA LYS A 307 19.38 -17.06 -3.92
C LYS A 307 17.86 -17.11 -4.13
N PHE A 308 17.04 -17.01 -3.08
CA PHE A 308 15.59 -16.96 -3.22
C PHE A 308 15.08 -15.64 -3.84
N GLU A 309 15.59 -14.49 -3.41
CA GLU A 309 15.20 -13.18 -3.95
C GLU A 309 15.55 -13.04 -5.45
N ASN A 310 16.59 -13.73 -5.93
CA ASN A 310 16.96 -13.80 -7.34
C ASN A 310 16.10 -14.74 -8.20
N LEU A 311 15.25 -15.59 -7.61
CA LEU A 311 14.28 -16.38 -8.39
C LEU A 311 13.09 -15.54 -8.88
N ASN A 312 12.91 -14.32 -8.35
CA ASN A 312 11.85 -13.41 -8.79
C ASN A 312 12.19 -12.81 -10.16
N LYS A 313 11.39 -13.16 -11.18
CA LYS A 313 11.56 -12.68 -12.57
C LYS A 313 10.82 -11.36 -12.83
N ARG A 314 10.21 -10.75 -11.80
CA ARG A 314 9.38 -9.53 -11.87
C ARG A 314 9.67 -8.55 -10.72
N LYS A 315 10.96 -8.34 -10.39
CA LYS A 315 11.41 -7.52 -9.25
C LYS A 315 10.79 -6.11 -9.23
N ASP A 316 10.62 -5.47 -10.40
CA ASP A 316 10.10 -4.10 -10.52
C ASP A 316 8.58 -4.00 -10.26
N GLN A 317 7.86 -5.12 -10.26
CA GLN A 317 6.42 -5.20 -10.07
C GLN A 317 6.02 -5.84 -8.72
N LYS A 318 6.90 -6.67 -8.18
CA LYS A 318 6.62 -7.53 -7.02
C LYS A 318 7.84 -7.61 -6.11
N GLU A 319 7.73 -6.99 -4.94
CA GLU A 319 8.70 -7.10 -3.86
C GLU A 319 8.52 -8.44 -3.11
N ILE A 320 9.61 -8.95 -2.51
CA ILE A 320 9.59 -10.12 -1.61
C ILE A 320 10.03 -9.65 -0.23
N TYR A 321 9.20 -9.88 0.78
CA TYR A 321 9.49 -9.48 2.16
C TYR A 321 10.14 -10.65 2.90
N THR A 322 11.48 -10.68 2.92
CA THR A 322 12.25 -11.79 3.51
C THR A 322 12.56 -11.57 5.00
N HIS A 323 12.17 -12.53 5.83
CA HIS A 323 12.41 -12.54 7.28
C HIS A 323 13.08 -13.85 7.72
N PHE A 324 14.10 -13.73 8.58
CA PHE A 324 14.73 -14.87 9.27
C PHE A 324 13.93 -15.23 10.52
N THR A 325 13.45 -16.49 10.60
CA THR A 325 12.50 -16.94 11.62
C THR A 325 12.96 -18.17 12.38
N CYS A 326 12.50 -18.29 13.63
CA CYS A 326 12.41 -19.54 14.36
C CYS A 326 10.95 -19.73 14.78
N ALA A 327 10.23 -20.66 14.14
CA ALA A 327 8.82 -20.92 14.46
C ALA A 327 8.58 -21.45 15.90
N THR A 328 9.62 -21.81 16.65
CA THR A 328 9.51 -22.20 18.08
C THR A 328 9.86 -21.09 19.07
N ASP A 329 10.13 -19.86 18.58
CA ASP A 329 10.22 -18.64 19.39
C ASP A 329 9.03 -17.73 19.11
N THR A 330 8.12 -17.67 20.07
CA THR A 330 6.89 -16.87 20.02
C THR A 330 7.17 -15.36 19.89
N ASN A 331 8.26 -14.85 20.47
CA ASN A 331 8.62 -13.42 20.37
C ASN A 331 9.06 -13.06 18.96
N ASN A 332 9.87 -13.93 18.34
CA ASN A 332 10.34 -13.74 16.97
C ASN A 332 9.18 -13.83 15.96
N ILE A 333 8.24 -14.78 16.13
CA ILE A 333 7.07 -14.86 15.27
C ILE A 333 6.12 -13.67 15.48
N GLN A 334 5.91 -13.20 16.70
CA GLN A 334 5.10 -12.00 16.97
C GLN A 334 5.67 -10.77 16.24
N PHE A 335 6.95 -10.46 16.43
CA PHE A 335 7.61 -9.33 15.78
C PHE A 335 7.57 -9.41 14.24
N VAL A 336 7.75 -10.61 13.68
CA VAL A 336 7.68 -10.82 12.22
C VAL A 336 6.24 -10.72 11.71
N PHE A 337 5.23 -11.18 12.47
CA PHE A 337 3.83 -11.06 12.07
C PHE A 337 3.31 -9.61 12.17
N ASP A 338 3.83 -8.83 13.12
CA ASP A 338 3.64 -7.37 13.18
C ASP A 338 4.10 -6.69 11.88
N ALA A 339 5.34 -6.94 11.45
CA ALA A 339 5.90 -6.38 10.22
C ALA A 339 5.16 -6.85 8.95
N VAL A 340 4.73 -8.12 8.92
CA VAL A 340 3.88 -8.68 7.85
C VAL A 340 2.53 -7.97 7.78
N THR A 341 1.91 -7.70 8.93
CA THR A 341 0.62 -7.00 9.00
C THR A 341 0.74 -5.59 8.44
N ASP A 342 1.79 -4.86 8.81
CA ASP A 342 2.02 -3.49 8.35
C ASP A 342 2.30 -3.44 6.83
N VAL A 343 3.00 -4.45 6.28
CA VAL A 343 3.19 -4.62 4.82
C VAL A 343 1.88 -4.91 4.08
N ILE A 344 1.02 -5.77 4.63
CA ILE A 344 -0.29 -6.08 4.02
C ILE A 344 -1.19 -4.84 4.04
N ILE A 345 -1.27 -4.12 5.17
CA ILE A 345 -2.01 -2.86 5.28
C ILE A 345 -1.48 -1.85 4.25
N LYS A 346 -0.16 -1.73 4.11
CA LYS A 346 0.47 -0.84 3.12
C LYS A 346 0.05 -1.17 1.69
N ASN A 347 0.07 -2.45 1.30
CA ASN A 347 -0.31 -2.84 -0.06
C ASN A 347 -1.82 -2.71 -0.30
N ASN A 348 -2.67 -3.05 0.67
CA ASN A 348 -4.11 -2.81 0.58
C ASN A 348 -4.45 -1.31 0.43
N LEU A 349 -3.80 -0.43 1.21
CA LEU A 349 -3.99 1.03 1.10
C LEU A 349 -3.49 1.61 -0.24
N LYS A 350 -2.45 1.01 -0.83
CA LYS A 350 -1.98 1.34 -2.18
C LYS A 350 -2.99 0.91 -3.25
N ASP A 351 -3.56 -0.29 -3.14
CA ASP A 351 -4.57 -0.79 -4.08
C ASP A 351 -5.91 -0.02 -3.95
N CYS A 352 -6.24 0.49 -2.76
CA CYS A 352 -7.32 1.46 -2.55
C CYS A 352 -7.01 2.89 -3.06
N GLY A 353 -5.82 3.14 -3.62
CA GLY A 353 -5.41 4.46 -4.11
C GLY A 353 -5.12 5.52 -3.04
N LEU A 354 -5.16 5.14 -1.75
CA LEU A 354 -4.89 6.04 -0.62
C LEU A 354 -3.40 6.37 -0.46
N MET A 355 -2.51 5.55 -1.01
CA MET A 355 -1.11 5.92 -1.23
C MET A 355 -0.85 6.20 -2.71
N ILE A 356 -0.68 7.48 -3.02
CA ILE A 356 -0.13 7.94 -4.29
C ILE A 356 1.33 7.45 -4.37
N VAL A 357 1.58 6.38 -5.10
CA VAL A 357 2.93 6.05 -5.56
C VAL A 357 3.38 7.19 -6.48
N GLY A 358 4.50 7.83 -6.14
CA GLY A 358 5.07 8.95 -6.90
C GLY A 358 5.60 8.52 -8.28
N GLY A 359 4.70 8.23 -9.21
CA GLY A 359 4.98 7.87 -10.61
C GLY A 359 5.45 9.04 -11.47
N ALA A 360 6.20 9.98 -10.90
CA ALA A 360 6.79 11.13 -11.57
C ALA A 360 8.32 10.97 -11.58
N GLY A 361 8.83 10.30 -12.61
CA GLY A 361 10.26 10.02 -12.78
C GLY A 361 11.09 11.25 -13.18
N ILE A 362 11.20 12.24 -12.30
CA ILE A 362 12.19 13.32 -12.40
C ILE A 362 13.41 12.91 -11.55
N ALA A 363 14.53 12.65 -12.23
CA ALA A 363 15.69 12.01 -11.60
C ALA A 363 16.53 13.00 -10.78
N CYS A 364 16.21 13.15 -9.49
CA CYS A 364 17.09 13.82 -8.53
C CYS A 364 18.30 12.93 -8.17
N ARG A 365 19.27 12.81 -9.09
CA ARG A 365 20.57 12.17 -8.82
C ARG A 365 21.44 13.12 -7.98
N GLY A 366 21.15 13.22 -6.68
CA GLY A 366 21.79 14.20 -5.80
C GLY A 366 22.02 13.77 -4.34
N CYS A 367 21.69 12.53 -3.94
CA CYS A 367 21.97 12.04 -2.58
C CYS A 367 22.12 10.50 -2.53
N GLN A 368 23.33 10.00 -2.79
CA GLN A 368 23.76 8.64 -2.43
C GLN A 368 25.26 8.62 -2.10
N VAL A 369 25.63 9.21 -0.96
CA VAL A 369 26.90 8.99 -0.26
C VAL A 369 26.61 8.95 1.24
N GLU A 370 27.30 8.06 1.96
CA GLU A 370 27.45 8.00 3.43
C GLU A 370 26.19 8.13 4.33
N LEU A 371 25.79 6.99 4.90
CA LEU A 371 25.93 6.81 6.37
C LEU A 371 25.84 5.34 6.77
N ALA A 372 27.00 4.70 6.87
CA ALA A 372 27.18 3.41 7.53
C ALA A 372 28.10 3.58 8.75
N THR A 373 27.94 2.71 9.75
CA THR A 373 28.87 2.56 10.89
C THR A 373 28.83 3.66 11.98
N VAL A 374 27.84 3.57 12.89
CA VAL A 374 28.08 3.82 14.32
C VAL A 374 27.59 2.61 15.11
N LYS A 375 28.37 2.15 16.09
CA LYS A 375 28.13 0.92 16.87
C LYS A 375 27.54 1.22 18.25
N ARG A 376 26.79 0.22 18.76
CA ARG A 376 26.55 -0.12 20.18
C ARG A 376 25.50 0.66 21.03
N ASN A 377 24.53 -0.15 21.45
CA ASN A 377 24.08 -0.37 22.84
C ASN A 377 22.82 0.34 23.38
N ARG A 378 21.98 -0.49 24.03
CA ARG A 378 20.79 -0.19 24.84
C ARG A 378 19.70 0.65 24.16
N CYS A 379 18.69 -0.06 23.62
CA CYS A 379 17.34 0.48 23.51
C CYS A 379 16.43 -0.29 24.50
N GLU A 380 15.93 0.42 25.51
CA GLU A 380 14.94 -0.09 26.46
C GLU A 380 13.51 0.10 25.90
N LYS A 381 12.50 -0.52 26.50
CA LYS A 381 11.13 -0.56 25.93
C LYS A 381 10.50 0.82 25.73
N SER A 382 9.68 0.90 24.67
CA SER A 382 8.73 1.97 24.33
C SER A 382 9.34 3.28 23.79
N ARG A 383 8.61 3.92 22.84
CA ARG A 383 8.35 5.38 22.70
C ARG A 383 8.10 5.83 21.24
N VAL A 384 6.96 5.44 20.65
CA VAL A 384 6.47 6.07 19.40
C VAL A 384 5.61 7.31 19.70
N ASP A 385 4.63 7.22 20.61
CA ASP A 385 3.84 8.38 21.09
C ASP A 385 4.71 9.50 21.68
N VAL A 386 5.89 9.12 22.17
CA VAL A 386 6.85 10.02 22.79
C VAL A 386 7.91 10.51 21.80
N ALA A 387 7.95 10.04 20.55
CA ALA A 387 8.66 10.77 19.49
C ALA A 387 7.92 12.08 19.18
N PHE A 388 6.61 12.01 18.91
CA PHE A 388 5.79 13.21 18.70
C PHE A 388 5.73 14.08 19.97
N THR A 389 5.60 13.46 21.15
CA THR A 389 5.59 14.21 22.42
C THR A 389 6.97 14.76 22.83
N ILE A 390 8.10 14.15 22.46
CA ILE A 390 9.44 14.75 22.66
C ILE A 390 9.64 15.88 21.66
N CYS A 391 9.31 15.72 20.38
CA CYS A 391 9.36 16.84 19.43
C CYS A 391 8.51 18.01 19.92
N LEU A 392 7.27 17.78 20.38
CA LEU A 392 6.40 18.85 20.90
C LEU A 392 6.89 19.43 22.25
N ARG A 393 7.56 18.65 23.11
CA ARG A 393 8.14 19.13 24.38
C ARG A 393 9.50 19.82 24.20
N LEU A 394 10.32 19.41 23.23
CA LEU A 394 11.54 20.09 22.82
C LEU A 394 11.21 21.38 22.08
N TRP A 395 10.21 21.36 21.20
CA TRP A 395 9.69 22.57 20.53
C TRP A 395 9.09 23.55 21.55
N LYS A 396 8.27 23.08 22.51
CA LYS A 396 7.83 23.93 23.64
C LYS A 396 9.00 24.44 24.49
N ARG A 397 10.01 23.62 24.79
CA ARG A 397 11.20 24.08 25.56
C ARG A 397 12.02 25.09 24.78
N ALA A 398 12.24 24.90 23.48
CA ALA A 398 12.96 25.83 22.62
C ALA A 398 12.22 27.16 22.48
N ALA A 399 10.90 27.12 22.22
CA ALA A 399 10.07 28.32 22.13
C ALA A 399 9.95 29.08 23.47
N ILE A 400 9.93 28.38 24.60
CA ILE A 400 9.92 29.01 25.94
C ILE A 400 11.31 29.57 26.28
N LEU A 401 12.40 28.88 25.93
CA LEU A 401 13.76 29.39 26.14
C LEU A 401 14.04 30.63 25.28
N SER A 402 13.64 30.65 24.00
CA SER A 402 13.79 31.84 23.13
C SER A 402 12.93 33.04 23.55
N VAL A 403 11.98 32.87 24.48
CA VAL A 403 11.16 33.94 25.07
C VAL A 403 11.70 34.37 26.44
N LEU A 404 12.57 33.58 27.09
CA LEU A 404 13.10 33.86 28.43
C LEU A 404 14.60 34.20 28.47
N SER A 405 15.38 33.88 27.44
CA SER A 405 16.80 34.30 27.33
C SER A 405 16.97 35.43 26.30
N GLY A 406 16.84 36.67 26.76
CA GLY A 406 17.05 37.88 25.95
C GLY A 406 18.53 38.15 25.64
N SER A 407 19.15 37.29 24.83
CA SER A 407 20.59 37.33 24.51
C SER A 407 20.88 36.80 23.09
N ASN A 408 21.63 37.59 22.31
CA ASN A 408 21.84 37.36 20.86
C ASN A 408 22.73 36.14 20.53
N PRO A 409 22.39 35.35 19.50
CA PRO A 409 23.32 34.44 18.83
C PRO A 409 24.20 35.18 17.80
N LEU A 410 25.45 34.75 17.65
CA LEU A 410 26.39 35.20 16.61
C LEU A 410 26.22 34.42 15.29
N PRO A 411 26.75 34.92 14.14
CA PRO A 411 26.17 34.63 12.82
C PRO A 411 26.74 33.39 12.10
N TRP A 412 25.89 32.78 11.27
CA TRP A 412 26.28 31.96 10.11
C TRP A 412 25.22 32.08 8.99
N ALA A 413 25.05 33.27 8.43
CA ALA A 413 24.22 33.50 7.24
C ALA A 413 24.61 34.82 6.56
N ALA A 414 25.59 34.76 5.67
CA ALA A 414 26.00 35.83 4.76
C ALA A 414 26.50 35.19 3.45
N ASP A 415 26.74 36.01 2.44
CA ASP A 415 27.30 35.65 1.12
C ASP A 415 26.42 34.72 0.27
N CYS A 416 25.23 35.22 -0.13
CA CYS A 416 24.56 34.76 -1.36
C CYS A 416 23.67 35.86 -1.99
N ASP A 417 24.24 37.05 -2.18
CA ASP A 417 23.66 38.17 -2.94
C ASP A 417 24.66 38.64 -4.02
N LEU A 418 24.18 39.44 -4.99
CA LEU A 418 24.85 39.86 -6.25
C LEU A 418 24.85 38.76 -7.35
N CYS A 419 24.40 38.98 -8.59
CA CYS A 419 23.86 40.17 -9.25
C CYS A 419 22.67 39.83 -10.18
N LEU A 420 21.72 40.77 -10.29
CA LEU A 420 20.94 41.00 -11.49
C LEU A 420 21.66 42.04 -12.36
N GLN A 421 21.90 41.76 -13.66
CA GLN A 421 21.61 42.70 -14.77
C GLN A 421 22.02 42.16 -16.16
N GLU A 422 21.13 42.45 -17.13
CA GLU A 422 21.36 42.58 -18.59
C GLU A 422 21.82 41.37 -19.44
N SER A 423 21.74 41.57 -20.75
CA SER A 423 21.94 40.64 -21.87
C SER A 423 22.29 41.48 -23.10
N PRO A 424 23.19 41.07 -24.03
CA PRO A 424 22.81 40.02 -25.00
C PRO A 424 23.96 39.19 -25.66
N CYS A 425 23.55 38.20 -26.45
CA CYS A 425 24.18 37.70 -27.70
C CYS A 425 25.64 37.14 -27.78
N ILE A 426 25.70 35.90 -28.30
CA ILE A 426 26.65 35.40 -29.34
C ILE A 426 28.05 34.82 -28.94
N LYS A 427 28.18 33.49 -29.16
CA LYS A 427 29.34 32.66 -29.59
C LYS A 427 30.67 32.56 -28.79
N TRP A 428 30.98 31.30 -28.43
CA TRP A 428 32.26 30.56 -28.60
C TRP A 428 33.53 30.90 -27.76
N VAL A 429 34.24 29.80 -27.40
CA VAL A 429 35.72 29.64 -27.20
C VAL A 429 36.38 29.88 -25.82
N GLN A 430 36.71 28.74 -25.19
CA GLN A 430 37.99 28.32 -24.58
C GLN A 430 38.76 29.11 -23.48
N CYS A 431 39.26 28.29 -22.53
CA CYS A 431 40.64 28.26 -21.99
C CYS A 431 41.12 29.20 -20.84
N ARG A 432 41.45 28.51 -19.72
CA ARG A 432 42.79 28.42 -19.09
C ARG A 432 43.22 29.36 -17.93
N THR A 433 43.52 28.68 -16.82
CA THR A 433 44.75 28.74 -15.98
C THR A 433 44.93 29.81 -14.89
N TRP A 434 45.87 29.49 -13.99
CA TRP A 434 46.42 30.26 -12.85
C TRP A 434 45.51 30.34 -11.61
N ALA A 435 46.00 30.16 -10.38
CA ALA A 435 47.25 29.54 -9.92
C ALA A 435 47.12 29.04 -8.46
N SER A 436 48.00 28.14 -8.01
CA SER A 436 48.20 27.86 -6.58
C SER A 436 49.36 28.70 -6.02
N PRO A 437 49.50 28.79 -4.69
CA PRO A 437 50.75 28.26 -4.12
C PRO A 437 50.65 27.66 -2.70
N LEU A 438 51.37 26.55 -2.48
CA LEU A 438 52.18 26.21 -1.28
C LEU A 438 51.47 26.01 0.10
N SER A 439 51.89 25.10 1.00
CA SER A 439 52.93 24.03 0.97
C SER A 439 52.85 23.09 2.20
N ARG A 440 53.69 22.02 2.17
CA ARG A 440 54.09 21.10 3.28
C ARG A 440 53.09 19.97 3.63
N ILE A 441 53.51 18.72 3.95
CA ILE A 441 54.84 18.07 3.91
C ILE A 441 54.70 16.52 3.81
N ARG A 442 55.61 15.84 3.07
CA ARG A 442 56.00 14.38 3.09
C ARG A 442 54.89 13.31 2.97
N SER A 443 54.86 12.47 1.91
CA SER A 443 55.75 11.31 1.57
C SER A 443 55.62 10.13 2.56
N LEU A 444 55.43 8.87 2.17
CA LEU A 444 55.71 8.15 0.91
C LEU A 444 54.42 7.42 0.38
N LEU A 445 54.37 6.50 -0.60
CA LEU A 445 55.36 5.70 -1.35
C LEU A 445 54.81 5.35 -2.77
N THR A 446 55.60 4.65 -3.59
CA THR A 446 55.31 4.07 -4.93
C THR A 446 54.58 2.70 -4.84
N VAL A 447 54.01 2.04 -5.87
CA VAL A 447 54.54 1.64 -7.21
C VAL A 447 53.43 1.49 -8.28
N THR A 448 53.84 1.47 -9.56
CA THR A 448 53.16 1.59 -10.88
C THR A 448 52.27 0.45 -11.40
N GLY A 449 51.37 0.80 -12.36
CA GLY A 449 50.92 -0.06 -13.48
C GLY A 449 49.57 0.41 -14.07
N THR A 450 49.40 1.03 -15.26
CA THR A 450 49.70 0.67 -16.67
C THR A 450 49.01 -0.63 -17.15
N GLU A 451 48.27 -0.70 -18.27
CA GLU A 451 48.01 0.30 -19.33
C GLU A 451 46.80 -0.05 -20.23
N SER A 452 46.21 0.99 -20.85
CA SER A 452 45.68 1.08 -22.24
C SER A 452 44.60 0.12 -22.80
N ALA A 453 43.96 0.57 -23.90
CA ALA A 453 42.85 -0.10 -24.59
C ALA A 453 43.08 -0.19 -26.11
N VAL A 454 42.40 -1.12 -26.79
CA VAL A 454 42.33 -1.21 -28.26
C VAL A 454 40.91 -1.60 -28.70
N CYS A 455 40.38 -0.89 -29.69
CA CYS A 455 39.21 -1.30 -30.49
C CYS A 455 39.68 -1.61 -31.91
N LEU A 456 39.14 -2.66 -32.56
CA LEU A 456 39.21 -2.82 -34.02
C LEU A 456 38.09 -3.74 -34.52
N SER A 457 37.74 -3.61 -35.80
CA SER A 457 36.61 -4.26 -36.48
C SER A 457 37.06 -5.01 -37.74
N GLY A 458 36.46 -6.17 -38.07
CA GLY A 458 36.84 -6.96 -39.25
C GLY A 458 35.74 -7.89 -39.79
N ALA A 459 35.57 -7.89 -41.11
CA ALA A 459 34.47 -8.41 -41.92
C ALA A 459 34.20 -9.95 -41.95
N SER A 460 33.04 -10.30 -42.54
CA SER A 460 32.54 -11.61 -43.00
C SER A 460 33.29 -12.13 -44.29
N PRO A 461 32.94 -13.24 -45.01
CA PRO A 461 31.59 -13.69 -45.43
C PRO A 461 31.35 -15.23 -45.66
N LEU A 462 30.20 -15.55 -46.32
CA LEU A 462 29.81 -16.84 -46.99
C LEU A 462 29.37 -18.02 -46.10
N SER A 463 28.39 -18.88 -46.47
CA SER A 463 27.30 -18.79 -47.47
C SER A 463 26.21 -19.87 -47.28
N ASN A 464 25.02 -19.68 -47.89
CA ASN A 464 24.06 -20.72 -48.37
C ASN A 464 23.33 -21.64 -47.34
N ALA A 465 22.10 -22.15 -47.58
CA ALA A 465 21.08 -21.84 -48.60
C ALA A 465 19.66 -22.38 -48.26
N LYS A 466 18.64 -21.76 -48.89
CA LYS A 466 17.30 -22.27 -49.32
C LYS A 466 16.26 -22.86 -48.33
N ARG A 467 15.00 -22.42 -48.51
CA ARG A 467 13.76 -23.13 -48.13
C ARG A 467 13.39 -24.19 -49.19
N PRO A 468 12.41 -25.08 -48.94
CA PRO A 468 11.13 -24.94 -49.65
C PRO A 468 9.89 -25.08 -48.72
N SER A 469 8.71 -25.37 -49.28
CA SER A 469 7.40 -25.24 -48.60
C SER A 469 6.32 -26.22 -49.10
N ASN A 470 5.35 -26.50 -48.23
CA ASN A 470 3.97 -27.02 -48.47
C ASN A 470 3.74 -28.54 -48.67
N VAL A 471 2.45 -28.88 -48.54
CA VAL A 471 1.70 -30.10 -48.92
C VAL A 471 1.46 -31.18 -47.82
N GLN A 472 0.19 -31.22 -47.38
CA GLN A 472 -0.76 -32.34 -47.15
C GLN A 472 -0.21 -33.80 -47.06
N THR A 473 -0.81 -34.75 -46.32
CA THR A 473 -2.26 -35.10 -46.24
C THR A 473 -2.60 -35.89 -44.96
N ALA A 474 -3.88 -36.05 -44.63
CA ALA A 474 -4.41 -36.84 -43.49
C ALA A 474 -5.04 -38.19 -43.92
N ILE A 475 -5.30 -39.12 -42.97
CA ILE A 475 -6.11 -40.38 -43.04
C ILE A 475 -5.98 -41.07 -41.65
N LEU A 476 -6.94 -41.72 -40.97
CA LEU A 476 -8.42 -41.87 -41.02
C LEU A 476 -8.93 -41.73 -39.54
N GLN A 477 -10.14 -41.24 -39.21
CA GLN A 477 -11.42 -41.98 -38.99
C GLN A 477 -11.33 -43.22 -38.05
N THR A 478 -12.35 -43.63 -37.29
CA THR A 478 -13.81 -43.32 -37.23
C THR A 478 -14.26 -43.48 -35.74
N LEU A 479 -15.48 -43.22 -35.25
CA LEU A 479 -16.83 -43.07 -35.83
C LEU A 479 -17.60 -41.84 -35.30
N GLU A 480 -18.65 -41.48 -36.05
CA GLU A 480 -19.88 -40.74 -35.68
C GLU A 480 -21.06 -41.74 -35.95
N PRO A 481 -22.39 -41.44 -35.91
CA PRO A 481 -23.11 -40.14 -35.98
C PRO A 481 -24.06 -39.94 -34.77
N GLY A 482 -24.93 -38.92 -34.64
CA GLY A 482 -25.54 -37.92 -35.53
C GLY A 482 -26.77 -37.32 -34.80
N ILE A 483 -27.60 -36.38 -35.26
CA ILE A 483 -27.82 -35.59 -36.50
C ILE A 483 -28.74 -34.42 -36.00
N LEU A 484 -28.66 -33.13 -36.40
CA LEU A 484 -29.18 -32.56 -37.64
C LEU A 484 -28.81 -31.04 -37.75
N PHE A 485 -28.04 -30.66 -38.79
CA PHE A 485 -27.96 -29.34 -39.50
C PHE A 485 -27.83 -28.01 -38.70
N LYS A 486 -26.78 -27.19 -38.95
CA LYS A 486 -26.61 -26.21 -40.05
C LYS A 486 -27.70 -25.11 -40.08
N LYS A 487 -27.38 -23.82 -40.27
CA LYS A 487 -26.37 -23.24 -41.19
C LYS A 487 -25.94 -21.81 -40.79
N SER A 488 -24.78 -21.35 -41.27
CA SER A 488 -24.22 -20.00 -41.00
C SER A 488 -24.86 -18.88 -41.83
N LYS A 489 -25.07 -17.69 -41.24
CA LYS A 489 -24.66 -16.38 -41.80
C LYS A 489 -24.79 -15.18 -40.84
N LYS A 490 -23.71 -14.39 -40.80
CA LYS A 490 -23.57 -12.91 -40.88
C LYS A 490 -24.64 -11.94 -40.31
N ASN A 491 -24.13 -10.82 -39.80
CA ASN A 491 -24.80 -9.55 -39.42
C ASN A 491 -25.65 -9.58 -38.14
N TYR A 492 -25.34 -8.67 -37.19
CA TYR A 492 -26.30 -7.79 -36.51
C TYR A 492 -25.53 -6.67 -35.80
N ASP A 493 -25.38 -5.55 -36.51
CA ASP A 493 -25.28 -4.20 -35.93
C ASP A 493 -26.60 -3.47 -36.24
N ASP A 494 -26.91 -2.45 -35.44
CA ASP A 494 -28.06 -1.53 -35.55
C ASP A 494 -29.50 -2.06 -35.32
N MET A 495 -30.40 -1.10 -35.03
CA MET A 495 -31.80 -1.20 -34.58
C MET A 495 -31.99 -1.91 -33.22
N SER A 496 -32.41 -1.28 -32.11
CA SER A 496 -33.10 0.01 -31.80
C SER A 496 -34.61 0.08 -32.02
N GLU A 497 -35.30 0.45 -30.93
CA GLU A 497 -36.62 1.10 -30.83
C GLU A 497 -37.91 0.24 -30.65
N TYR A 498 -38.93 0.87 -30.04
CA TYR A 498 -40.26 0.39 -29.61
C TYR A 498 -40.29 -0.78 -28.59
N GLN A 499 -40.36 -0.54 -27.27
CA GLN A 499 -41.43 0.06 -26.43
C GLN A 499 -42.75 -0.75 -26.33
N SER A 500 -43.18 -1.02 -25.09
CA SER A 500 -44.39 -0.35 -24.54
C SER A 500 -44.54 -0.49 -23.02
N SER A 501 -44.95 0.62 -22.39
CA SER A 501 -45.82 0.75 -21.19
C SER A 501 -45.57 -0.08 -19.92
N ALA A 502 -45.00 0.59 -18.90
CA ALA A 502 -45.28 0.32 -17.48
C ALA A 502 -45.50 1.64 -16.73
N VAL A 503 -46.76 1.89 -16.36
CA VAL A 503 -47.35 2.99 -15.56
C VAL A 503 -46.39 4.03 -14.94
N ILE A 504 -46.54 5.30 -15.33
CA ILE A 504 -46.03 6.44 -14.57
C ILE A 504 -46.90 6.63 -13.33
N LEU A 505 -46.38 6.28 -12.15
CA LEU A 505 -46.87 6.81 -10.88
C LEU A 505 -46.02 8.04 -10.51
N PRO A 506 -46.65 9.18 -10.15
CA PRO A 506 -45.91 10.31 -9.60
C PRO A 506 -45.41 9.93 -8.19
N SER A 507 -44.15 9.52 -8.09
CA SER A 507 -43.49 9.33 -6.80
C SER A 507 -43.45 10.69 -6.08
N ALA A 508 -44.09 10.74 -4.91
CA ALA A 508 -44.31 11.98 -4.19
C ALA A 508 -43.01 12.68 -3.80
N GLN A 509 -43.10 13.99 -3.55
CA GLN A 509 -42.03 14.78 -2.96
C GLN A 509 -41.61 14.18 -1.60
N LYS A 510 -40.54 13.37 -1.58
CA LYS A 510 -39.92 12.88 -0.34
C LYS A 510 -39.17 14.05 0.29
N GLU A 511 -39.88 14.89 1.05
CA GLU A 511 -39.29 16.00 1.80
C GLU A 511 -38.10 15.51 2.63
N ILE A 512 -36.93 16.11 2.44
CA ILE A 512 -35.72 15.69 3.14
C ILE A 512 -35.81 16.21 4.58
N SER A 513 -36.26 15.32 5.47
CA SER A 513 -36.47 15.54 6.91
C SER A 513 -35.17 15.85 7.68
N THR A 514 -34.60 17.02 7.44
CA THR A 514 -33.32 17.50 7.99
C THR A 514 -33.45 18.02 9.43
N ARG A 515 -34.01 17.19 10.34
CA ARG A 515 -34.13 17.51 11.77
C ARG A 515 -33.07 16.84 12.66
N LYS A 516 -31.80 17.19 12.46
CA LYS A 516 -30.78 17.28 13.53
C LYS A 516 -29.60 18.20 13.16
N LYS A 517 -29.40 19.25 13.98
CA LYS A 517 -28.19 20.12 14.06
C LYS A 517 -27.69 20.77 12.74
N PRO A 518 -28.54 21.43 11.91
CA PRO A 518 -28.08 22.16 10.71
C PRO A 518 -27.04 23.24 11.00
N TRP A 519 -27.08 23.87 12.19
CA TRP A 519 -26.15 24.94 12.57
C TRP A 519 -24.68 24.50 12.57
N ARG A 520 -24.36 23.23 12.89
CA ARG A 520 -22.97 22.74 12.87
C ARG A 520 -22.40 22.65 11.46
N ALA A 521 -23.21 22.19 10.50
CA ALA A 521 -22.82 22.17 9.09
C ALA A 521 -22.62 23.60 8.56
N LEU A 522 -23.52 24.52 8.91
CA LEU A 522 -23.43 25.92 8.50
C LEU A 522 -22.19 26.63 9.10
N VAL A 523 -21.92 26.45 10.40
CA VAL A 523 -20.72 27.00 11.05
C VAL A 523 -19.44 26.38 10.48
N ALA A 524 -19.41 25.06 10.22
CA ALA A 524 -18.26 24.42 9.59
C ALA A 524 -18.00 24.94 8.17
N TYR A 525 -19.07 25.14 7.38
CA TYR A 525 -18.99 25.71 6.04
C TYR A 525 -18.44 27.15 6.07
N TRP A 526 -18.97 28.01 6.95
CA TRP A 526 -18.52 29.39 7.10
C TRP A 526 -17.08 29.49 7.58
N LEU A 527 -16.66 28.66 8.54
CA LEU A 527 -15.28 28.62 9.01
C LEU A 527 -14.31 28.15 7.92
N LEU A 528 -14.62 27.08 7.18
CA LEU A 528 -13.77 26.60 6.09
C LEU A 528 -13.68 27.61 4.94
N GLY A 529 -14.80 28.24 4.56
CA GLY A 529 -14.83 29.29 3.54
C GLY A 529 -14.04 30.53 3.95
N LEU A 530 -14.14 30.95 5.20
CA LEU A 530 -13.38 32.10 5.72
C LEU A 530 -11.89 31.77 5.82
N CYS A 531 -11.51 30.57 6.27
CA CYS A 531 -10.12 30.11 6.28
C CYS A 531 -9.51 30.10 4.87
N ASN A 532 -10.26 29.64 3.87
CA ASN A 532 -9.84 29.65 2.46
C ASN A 532 -9.55 31.08 1.97
N ASN A 533 -10.52 31.99 2.14
CA ASN A 533 -10.42 33.34 1.57
C ASN A 533 -9.41 34.22 2.35
N TYR A 534 -9.26 34.02 3.66
CA TYR A 534 -8.22 34.66 4.48
C TYR A 534 -6.80 34.31 4.02
N GLY A 535 -6.59 33.05 3.59
CA GLY A 535 -5.33 32.59 2.98
C GLY A 535 -4.88 33.47 1.81
N TYR A 536 -5.77 33.68 0.83
CA TYR A 536 -5.50 34.50 -0.35
C TYR A 536 -5.23 35.97 0.00
N VAL A 537 -6.09 36.60 0.80
CA VAL A 537 -5.97 38.03 1.16
C VAL A 537 -4.65 38.34 1.87
N VAL A 538 -4.24 37.50 2.81
CA VAL A 538 -3.02 37.72 3.59
C VAL A 538 -1.77 37.32 2.81
N MET A 539 -1.83 36.30 1.94
CA MET A 539 -0.70 35.97 1.04
C MET A 539 -0.43 37.09 0.03
N LEU A 540 -1.48 37.67 -0.57
CA LEU A 540 -1.34 38.82 -1.49
C LEU A 540 -0.88 40.10 -0.76
N THR A 541 -1.32 40.31 0.49
CA THR A 541 -0.77 41.38 1.33
C THR A 541 0.73 41.16 1.62
N ALA A 542 1.10 39.95 2.05
CA ALA A 542 2.48 39.61 2.37
C ALA A 542 3.42 39.72 1.16
N ALA A 543 2.92 39.49 -0.06
CA ALA A 543 3.70 39.70 -1.28
C ALA A 543 4.11 41.17 -1.48
N GLY A 544 3.30 42.13 -1.03
CA GLY A 544 3.68 43.55 -0.99
C GLY A 544 4.75 43.82 0.07
N ASP A 545 4.58 43.27 1.28
CA ASP A 545 5.55 43.39 2.39
C ASP A 545 6.87 42.64 2.14
N ILE A 546 6.96 41.82 1.09
CA ILE A 546 8.21 41.18 0.60
C ILE A 546 8.98 42.10 -0.37
N ILE A 547 8.30 43.06 -1.01
CA ILE A 547 8.87 43.91 -2.07
C ILE A 547 9.13 45.35 -1.58
N GLY A 548 8.35 45.85 -0.60
CA GLY A 548 8.52 47.17 0.00
C GLY A 548 9.33 47.14 1.30
N GLU A 549 10.20 48.14 1.52
CA GLU A 549 11.02 48.33 2.73
C GLU A 549 10.20 48.78 3.98
N SER A 550 8.93 48.40 4.09
CA SER A 550 8.03 48.83 5.17
C SER A 550 8.02 47.86 6.37
N GLU A 551 8.89 48.17 7.34
CA GLU A 551 9.16 47.40 8.56
C GLU A 551 7.99 47.35 9.58
N GLN A 552 6.85 46.73 9.22
CA GLN A 552 5.69 46.60 10.14
C GLN A 552 5.18 45.18 10.41
N LEU A 553 5.31 44.23 9.49
CA LEU A 553 4.96 42.82 9.75
C LEU A 553 5.87 41.83 9.02
N GLY A 554 7.10 41.70 9.52
CA GLY A 554 8.14 40.88 8.88
C GLY A 554 7.69 39.45 8.57
N LEU A 555 8.04 38.97 7.36
CA LEU A 555 7.62 37.71 6.72
C LEU A 555 7.47 36.50 7.66
N LYS A 556 8.42 36.32 8.57
CA LYS A 556 8.42 35.24 9.58
C LYS A 556 7.18 35.25 10.47
N THR A 557 6.72 36.43 10.90
CA THR A 557 5.52 36.61 11.72
C THR A 557 4.27 36.24 10.92
N THR A 558 4.18 36.70 9.67
CA THR A 558 3.04 36.44 8.78
C THR A 558 2.92 34.95 8.45
N LEU A 559 4.04 34.27 8.21
CA LEU A 559 4.09 32.81 8.02
C LEU A 559 3.75 32.04 9.31
N LEU A 560 4.14 32.52 10.49
CA LEU A 560 3.77 31.91 11.78
C LEU A 560 2.27 32.08 12.09
N VAL A 561 1.67 33.23 11.77
CA VAL A 561 0.22 33.45 11.86
C VAL A 561 -0.53 32.54 10.90
N MET A 562 0.00 32.31 9.69
CA MET A 562 -0.59 31.38 8.72
C MET A 562 -0.71 29.94 9.21
N LEU A 563 0.14 29.47 10.14
CA LEU A 563 0.01 28.13 10.72
C LEU A 563 -1.28 27.93 11.52
N LEU A 564 -1.95 29.00 11.94
CA LEU A 564 -3.28 28.93 12.57
C LEU A 564 -4.36 28.49 11.59
N VAL A 565 -4.23 28.77 10.29
CA VAL A 565 -5.27 28.50 9.28
C VAL A 565 -5.43 27.00 9.02
N PRO A 566 -4.38 26.19 8.74
CA PRO A 566 -4.50 24.73 8.68
C PRO A 566 -4.98 24.10 10.00
N GLY A 567 -4.57 24.67 11.15
CA GLY A 567 -5.03 24.22 12.46
C GLY A 567 -6.54 24.41 12.65
N LEU A 568 -7.05 25.59 12.30
CA LEU A 568 -8.48 25.91 12.35
C LEU A 568 -9.29 25.11 11.31
N MET A 569 -8.75 24.88 10.11
CA MET A 569 -9.35 23.97 9.12
C MET A 569 -9.46 22.54 9.66
N ALA A 570 -8.39 22.00 10.27
CA ALA A 570 -8.39 20.65 10.84
C ALA A 570 -9.38 20.51 12.01
N VAL A 571 -9.40 21.47 12.95
CA VAL A 571 -10.41 21.51 14.03
C VAL A 571 -11.82 21.58 13.46
N THR A 572 -12.04 22.40 12.43
CA THR A 572 -13.35 22.54 11.80
C THR A 572 -13.78 21.24 11.11
N PHE A 573 -12.89 20.56 10.40
CA PHE A 573 -13.17 19.32 9.68
C PHE A 573 -13.40 18.12 10.62
N PHE A 574 -12.56 17.93 11.65
CA PHE A 574 -12.64 16.77 12.53
C PHE A 574 -13.59 16.93 13.73
N ILE A 575 -13.91 18.17 14.14
CA ILE A 575 -14.68 18.43 15.38
C ILE A 575 -15.99 19.19 15.10
N ILE A 576 -16.01 20.17 14.20
CA ILE A 576 -17.20 21.03 14.00
C ILE A 576 -18.16 20.44 12.96
N LEU A 577 -17.62 20.05 11.81
CA LEU A 577 -18.33 19.42 10.70
C LEU A 577 -19.05 18.14 11.17
N PRO A 578 -20.37 17.98 10.92
CA PRO A 578 -21.05 16.74 11.22
C PRO A 578 -20.49 15.58 10.39
N THR A 579 -20.17 14.46 11.04
CA THR A 579 -20.03 13.17 10.35
C THR A 579 -21.32 12.87 9.59
N PRO A 580 -21.26 12.38 8.34
CA PRO A 580 -22.47 12.04 7.60
C PRO A 580 -23.26 10.96 8.34
N GLU A 581 -24.56 11.17 8.49
CA GLU A 581 -25.48 10.09 8.89
C GLU A 581 -25.54 9.04 7.76
N VAL A 582 -25.87 7.79 8.12
CA VAL A 582 -25.90 6.67 7.17
C VAL A 582 -26.92 6.99 6.06
N ARG A 583 -26.48 6.93 4.80
CA ARG A 583 -27.35 7.16 3.63
C ARG A 583 -28.41 6.06 3.52
N ASP A 584 -29.55 6.36 2.90
CA ASP A 584 -30.57 5.35 2.55
C ASP A 584 -29.90 4.15 1.84
N ASP A 585 -30.23 2.93 2.26
CA ASP A 585 -29.53 1.69 1.86
C ASP A 585 -29.36 1.54 0.33
N ASP A 586 -30.34 1.99 -0.45
CA ASP A 586 -30.34 1.84 -1.91
C ASP A 586 -29.19 2.63 -2.58
N ASP A 587 -28.87 3.84 -2.10
CA ASP A 587 -27.77 4.65 -2.65
C ASP A 587 -26.40 4.02 -2.36
N LEU A 588 -26.25 3.39 -1.18
CA LEU A 588 -25.04 2.65 -0.81
C LEU A 588 -24.92 1.36 -1.63
N ASN A 589 -26.01 0.63 -1.83
CA ASN A 589 -26.03 -0.57 -2.68
C ASN A 589 -25.67 -0.24 -4.14
N VAL A 590 -26.21 0.85 -4.70
CA VAL A 590 -25.85 1.31 -6.05
C VAL A 590 -24.36 1.65 -6.14
N GLN A 591 -23.81 2.44 -5.21
CA GLN A 591 -22.41 2.86 -5.28
C GLN A 591 -21.45 1.69 -5.05
N ASN A 592 -21.78 0.76 -4.14
CA ASN A 592 -20.99 -0.44 -3.90
C ASN A 592 -21.02 -1.42 -5.10
N HIS A 593 -22.17 -1.56 -5.77
CA HIS A 593 -22.26 -2.35 -7.01
C HIS A 593 -21.41 -1.73 -8.13
N VAL A 594 -21.48 -0.41 -8.32
CA VAL A 594 -20.62 0.30 -9.31
C VAL A 594 -19.14 0.06 -9.00
N ASN A 595 -18.69 0.34 -7.78
CA ASN A 595 -17.30 0.11 -7.37
C ASN A 595 -16.85 -1.34 -7.60
N THR A 596 -17.74 -2.31 -7.36
CA THR A 596 -17.48 -3.75 -7.61
C THR A 596 -17.35 -4.08 -9.10
N GLU A 597 -18.14 -3.48 -10.00
CA GLU A 597 -17.93 -3.60 -11.45
C GLU A 597 -16.59 -2.99 -11.89
N GLU A 598 -16.20 -1.86 -11.31
CA GLU A 598 -14.99 -1.14 -11.71
C GLU A 598 -13.72 -1.92 -11.33
N ILE A 599 -13.66 -2.49 -10.12
CA ILE A 599 -12.59 -3.38 -9.67
C ILE A 599 -12.47 -4.60 -10.61
N LYS A 600 -13.61 -5.17 -11.04
CA LYS A 600 -13.63 -6.33 -11.95
C LYS A 600 -13.18 -6.01 -13.38
N ASN A 601 -13.24 -4.77 -13.85
CA ASN A 601 -12.96 -4.41 -15.25
C ASN A 601 -12.47 -2.95 -15.45
N PRO A 602 -11.34 -2.54 -14.84
CA PRO A 602 -10.95 -1.12 -14.72
C PRO A 602 -10.79 -0.41 -16.07
N LYS A 603 -10.28 -1.09 -17.11
CA LYS A 603 -10.16 -0.50 -18.46
C LYS A 603 -11.53 -0.20 -19.09
N LYS A 604 -12.53 -1.06 -18.91
CA LYS A 604 -13.89 -0.82 -19.42
C LYS A 604 -14.61 0.24 -18.60
N ALA A 605 -14.43 0.26 -17.28
CA ALA A 605 -14.94 1.29 -16.39
C ALA A 605 -14.41 2.69 -16.75
N LEU A 606 -13.10 2.81 -16.98
CA LEU A 606 -12.47 4.06 -17.39
C LEU A 606 -13.04 4.57 -18.74
N VAL A 607 -13.19 3.69 -19.74
CA VAL A 607 -13.85 4.05 -21.02
C VAL A 607 -15.33 4.43 -20.84
N LYS A 608 -16.07 3.73 -19.97
CA LYS A 608 -17.48 4.03 -19.60
C LYS A 608 -17.60 5.42 -18.96
N LYS A 609 -16.63 5.81 -18.11
CA LYS A 609 -16.51 7.15 -17.49
C LYS A 609 -16.15 8.24 -18.51
N PHE A 610 -15.10 8.06 -19.31
CA PHE A 610 -14.72 9.05 -20.34
C PHE A 610 -15.84 9.28 -21.37
N ARG A 611 -16.59 8.23 -21.75
CA ARG A 611 -17.76 8.36 -22.65
C ARG A 611 -18.90 9.19 -22.05
N GLN A 612 -18.94 9.44 -20.74
CA GLN A 612 -19.92 10.33 -20.12
C GLN A 612 -19.54 11.81 -20.24
N VAL A 613 -18.26 12.16 -20.31
CA VAL A 613 -17.76 13.55 -20.18
C VAL A 613 -18.48 14.56 -21.10
N PRO A 614 -18.82 14.26 -22.38
CA PRO A 614 -19.59 15.18 -23.22
C PRO A 614 -20.95 15.60 -22.64
N SER A 615 -21.62 14.74 -21.85
CA SER A 615 -22.88 15.08 -21.19
C SER A 615 -22.74 16.07 -20.01
N LEU A 616 -21.50 16.28 -19.55
CA LEU A 616 -21.16 17.23 -18.47
C LEU A 616 -20.68 18.58 -19.02
N PHE A 617 -20.47 18.72 -20.33
CA PHE A 617 -20.07 20.00 -20.94
C PHE A 617 -21.08 21.14 -20.69
N LYS A 618 -22.38 20.84 -20.48
CA LYS A 618 -23.39 21.81 -20.03
C LYS A 618 -23.10 22.46 -18.66
N TYR A 619 -22.17 21.89 -17.90
CA TYR A 619 -21.65 22.42 -16.64
C TYR A 619 -20.22 22.92 -16.82
N MET A 620 -19.35 22.07 -17.37
CA MET A 620 -17.90 22.34 -17.45
C MET A 620 -17.57 23.58 -18.28
N ILE A 621 -18.24 23.79 -19.42
CA ILE A 621 -17.93 24.94 -20.29
C ILE A 621 -18.34 26.26 -19.63
N PRO A 622 -19.60 26.44 -19.15
CA PRO A 622 -19.97 27.64 -18.40
C PRO A 622 -19.10 27.94 -17.17
N PHE A 623 -18.79 26.89 -16.40
CA PHE A 623 -18.04 27.00 -15.15
C PHE A 623 -16.57 27.37 -15.38
N GLY A 624 -15.89 26.69 -16.30
CA GLY A 624 -14.52 27.03 -16.70
C GLY A 624 -14.40 28.39 -17.37
N LEU A 625 -15.42 28.82 -18.14
CA LEU A 625 -15.47 30.18 -18.71
C LEU A 625 -15.62 31.26 -17.62
N VAL A 626 -16.45 31.05 -16.59
CA VAL A 626 -16.53 31.99 -15.46
C VAL A 626 -15.15 32.15 -14.82
N TYR A 627 -14.50 31.05 -14.44
CA TYR A 627 -13.20 31.09 -13.78
C TYR A 627 -12.08 31.63 -14.67
N PHE A 628 -12.15 31.45 -16.00
CA PHE A 628 -11.25 32.10 -16.95
C PHE A 628 -11.41 33.63 -16.95
N LEU A 629 -12.64 34.13 -17.06
CA LEU A 629 -12.95 35.55 -17.16
C LEU A 629 -12.68 36.29 -15.83
N GLU A 630 -13.07 35.68 -14.72
CA GLU A 630 -12.83 36.12 -13.33
C GLU A 630 -11.32 36.26 -13.05
N TYR A 631 -10.51 35.22 -13.30
CA TYR A 631 -9.09 35.28 -13.02
C TYR A 631 -8.32 36.19 -14.00
N TYR A 632 -8.83 36.39 -15.22
CA TYR A 632 -8.28 37.37 -16.15
C TYR A 632 -8.44 38.81 -15.63
N ILE A 633 -9.58 39.14 -15.01
CA ILE A 633 -9.77 40.44 -14.32
C ILE A 633 -8.80 40.54 -13.12
N ASN A 634 -8.85 39.55 -12.24
CA ASN A 634 -8.10 39.54 -10.97
C ASN A 634 -6.57 39.58 -11.14
N GLN A 635 -6.03 39.10 -12.27
CA GLN A 635 -4.59 39.03 -12.57
C GLN A 635 -4.15 39.98 -13.68
N GLY A 636 -5.06 40.41 -14.57
CA GLY A 636 -4.73 41.21 -15.76
C GLY A 636 -5.12 42.68 -15.69
N THR A 637 -6.15 43.06 -14.91
CA THR A 637 -6.67 44.44 -14.89
C THR A 637 -6.62 45.12 -13.53
N PHE A 638 -6.80 44.39 -12.41
CA PHE A 638 -6.87 45.00 -11.06
C PHE A 638 -5.64 45.84 -10.67
N GLU A 639 -4.44 45.48 -11.11
CA GLU A 639 -3.19 46.22 -10.82
C GLU A 639 -3.11 47.55 -11.60
N LEU A 640 -3.74 47.62 -12.76
CA LEU A 640 -3.69 48.76 -13.69
C LEU A 640 -4.81 49.80 -13.44
N ILE A 641 -5.68 49.52 -12.47
CA ILE A 641 -6.76 50.42 -12.01
C ILE A 641 -6.22 51.30 -10.88
N ASN A 642 -5.68 52.46 -11.26
CA ASN A 642 -5.27 53.51 -10.32
C ASN A 642 -6.27 54.69 -10.33
N PHE A 643 -6.50 55.30 -9.16
CA PHE A 643 -7.23 56.55 -8.96
C PHE A 643 -6.48 57.48 -8.00
N ASP A 644 -5.98 58.61 -8.49
CA ASP A 644 -5.21 59.56 -7.67
C ASP A 644 -6.10 60.38 -6.71
N ASN A 645 -7.38 60.58 -7.05
CA ASN A 645 -8.37 61.28 -6.23
C ASN A 645 -8.97 60.39 -5.11
N THR A 646 -8.13 59.67 -4.34
CA THR A 646 -8.57 58.88 -3.18
C THR A 646 -7.62 59.00 -1.98
N PHE A 647 -8.06 58.53 -0.81
CA PHE A 647 -7.23 58.42 0.40
C PHE A 647 -6.38 57.14 0.44
N LEU A 648 -6.45 56.29 -0.61
CA LEU A 648 -5.75 55.02 -0.70
C LEU A 648 -4.59 55.14 -1.69
N LYS A 649 -3.40 54.66 -1.32
CA LYS A 649 -2.28 54.53 -2.26
C LYS A 649 -2.61 53.49 -3.34
N PRO A 650 -1.99 53.50 -4.53
CA PRO A 650 -2.27 52.53 -5.59
C PRO A 650 -2.12 51.07 -5.12
N SER A 651 -1.10 50.79 -4.30
CA SER A 651 -0.87 49.48 -3.67
C SER A 651 -2.00 49.05 -2.72
N ASP A 652 -2.64 50.01 -2.03
CA ASP A 652 -3.77 49.75 -1.14
C ASP A 652 -5.08 49.62 -1.92
N GLN A 653 -5.25 50.35 -3.03
CA GLN A 653 -6.38 50.20 -3.95
C GLN A 653 -6.48 48.77 -4.48
N TYR A 654 -5.37 48.22 -5.02
CA TYR A 654 -5.29 46.82 -5.47
C TYR A 654 -5.68 45.83 -4.35
N ARG A 655 -5.12 46.01 -3.14
CA ARG A 655 -5.42 45.16 -1.98
C ARG A 655 -6.88 45.22 -1.58
N TRP A 656 -7.51 46.40 -1.60
CA TRP A 656 -8.94 46.55 -1.31
C TRP A 656 -9.83 45.92 -2.38
N LEU A 657 -9.49 46.00 -3.67
CA LEU A 657 -10.20 45.28 -4.73
C LEU A 657 -10.13 43.76 -4.49
N GLN A 658 -8.94 43.20 -4.21
CA GLN A 658 -8.77 41.78 -3.87
C GLN A 658 -9.57 41.35 -2.63
N VAL A 659 -9.62 42.17 -1.58
CA VAL A 659 -10.45 41.91 -0.38
C VAL A 659 -11.94 41.88 -0.73
N VAL A 660 -12.41 42.86 -1.51
CA VAL A 660 -13.83 43.01 -1.85
C VAL A 660 -14.30 41.89 -2.80
N TYR A 661 -13.45 41.48 -3.76
CA TYR A 661 -13.65 40.28 -4.57
C TYR A 661 -13.87 39.04 -3.68
N GLN A 662 -12.96 38.80 -2.73
CA GLN A 662 -13.04 37.64 -1.82
C GLN A 662 -14.26 37.68 -0.90
N VAL A 663 -14.77 38.87 -0.54
CA VAL A 663 -16.06 39.04 0.16
C VAL A 663 -17.24 38.67 -0.75
N GLY A 664 -17.24 39.09 -2.02
CA GLY A 664 -18.26 38.71 -3.01
C GLY A 664 -18.32 37.19 -3.22
N VAL A 665 -17.15 36.54 -3.37
CA VAL A 665 -17.04 35.07 -3.48
C VAL A 665 -17.57 34.37 -2.23
N PHE A 666 -17.28 34.89 -1.02
CA PHE A 666 -17.73 34.30 0.24
C PHE A 666 -19.25 34.39 0.44
N LEU A 667 -19.85 35.56 0.14
CA LEU A 667 -21.29 35.79 0.23
C LEU A 667 -22.07 34.92 -0.77
N SER A 668 -21.61 34.85 -2.02
CA SER A 668 -22.28 34.09 -3.08
C SER A 668 -22.12 32.58 -2.96
N ARG A 669 -20.96 32.07 -2.50
CA ARG A 669 -20.82 30.66 -2.13
C ARG A 669 -21.82 30.28 -1.03
N SER A 670 -22.01 31.16 -0.04
CA SER A 670 -23.00 30.98 1.03
C SER A 670 -24.48 31.07 0.59
N SER A 671 -24.78 31.52 -0.63
CA SER A 671 -26.15 31.82 -1.07
C SER A 671 -26.97 30.59 -1.50
N VAL A 672 -26.33 29.44 -1.73
CA VAL A 672 -26.97 28.28 -2.40
C VAL A 672 -28.17 27.70 -1.64
N ASN A 673 -28.22 27.85 -0.31
CA ASN A 673 -29.35 27.41 0.52
C ASN A 673 -30.54 28.37 0.49
N PHE A 674 -30.39 29.55 -0.10
CA PHE A 674 -31.43 30.59 -0.18
C PHE A 674 -31.97 30.75 -1.60
N PHE A 675 -31.09 30.72 -2.62
CA PHE A 675 -31.46 30.93 -4.02
C PHE A 675 -30.71 29.99 -4.96
N HIS A 676 -31.42 29.42 -5.94
CA HIS A 676 -30.88 28.49 -6.94
C HIS A 676 -30.98 29.06 -8.36
N ILE A 677 -29.90 29.00 -9.11
CA ILE A 677 -29.75 29.62 -10.42
C ILE A 677 -29.76 28.53 -11.51
N LYS A 678 -30.91 28.38 -12.18
CA LYS A 678 -31.13 27.32 -13.17
C LYS A 678 -30.21 27.45 -14.40
N HIS A 679 -29.92 28.66 -14.84
CA HIS A 679 -29.17 28.91 -16.08
C HIS A 679 -27.73 29.37 -15.80
N ILE A 680 -26.84 28.41 -15.49
CA ILE A 680 -25.42 28.68 -15.15
C ILE A 680 -24.69 29.49 -16.25
N TRP A 681 -25.02 29.25 -17.53
CA TRP A 681 -24.43 29.96 -18.68
C TRP A 681 -24.59 31.48 -18.63
N LEU A 682 -25.61 31.99 -17.92
CA LEU A 682 -25.81 33.43 -17.74
C LEU A 682 -24.63 34.06 -16.99
N MET A 683 -24.01 33.35 -16.05
CA MET A 683 -22.84 33.86 -15.30
C MET A 683 -21.62 34.03 -16.21
N SER A 684 -21.41 33.12 -17.16
CA SER A 684 -20.33 33.24 -18.15
C SER A 684 -20.50 34.48 -19.04
N VAL A 685 -21.76 34.82 -19.38
CA VAL A 685 -22.07 36.03 -20.17
C VAL A 685 -21.93 37.30 -19.33
N LEU A 686 -22.39 37.30 -18.09
CA LEU A 686 -22.21 38.45 -17.18
C LEU A 686 -20.73 38.71 -16.85
N GLN A 687 -19.92 37.65 -16.68
CA GLN A 687 -18.47 37.80 -16.53
C GLN A 687 -17.78 38.27 -17.82
N ALA A 688 -18.29 37.92 -19.01
CA ALA A 688 -17.75 38.46 -20.27
C ALA A 688 -18.03 39.97 -20.39
N VAL A 689 -19.20 40.44 -19.91
CA VAL A 689 -19.50 41.87 -19.79
C VAL A 689 -18.59 42.55 -18.77
N ASN A 690 -18.33 41.93 -17.62
CA ASN A 690 -17.36 42.44 -16.64
C ASN A 690 -15.95 42.55 -17.26
N VAL A 691 -15.47 41.52 -17.98
CA VAL A 691 -14.16 41.57 -18.67
C VAL A 691 -14.07 42.76 -19.62
N VAL A 692 -15.12 43.01 -20.42
CA VAL A 692 -15.17 44.20 -21.30
C VAL A 692 -15.06 45.48 -20.47
N ILE A 693 -15.90 45.65 -19.43
CA ILE A 693 -15.91 46.85 -18.57
C ILE A 693 -14.53 47.10 -17.94
N PHE A 694 -13.96 46.09 -17.26
CA PHE A 694 -12.68 46.23 -16.57
C PHE A 694 -11.51 46.47 -17.55
N THR A 695 -11.54 45.87 -18.73
CA THR A 695 -10.49 46.07 -19.74
C THR A 695 -10.60 47.44 -20.41
N THR A 696 -11.81 47.88 -20.78
CA THR A 696 -12.00 49.22 -21.36
C THR A 696 -11.77 50.32 -20.34
N GLU A 697 -12.09 50.09 -19.07
CA GLU A 697 -11.77 51.03 -18.00
C GLU A 697 -10.26 51.23 -17.88
N VAL A 698 -9.45 50.17 -17.85
CA VAL A 698 -7.98 50.33 -17.82
C VAL A 698 -7.42 51.05 -19.06
N ILE A 699 -8.02 50.87 -20.24
CA ILE A 699 -7.56 51.49 -21.49
C ILE A 699 -7.98 52.97 -21.63
N TYR A 700 -9.11 53.38 -21.04
CA TYR A 700 -9.70 54.71 -21.26
C TYR A 700 -9.95 55.55 -19.99
N TYR A 701 -9.81 54.98 -18.79
CA TYR A 701 -10.00 55.62 -17.48
C TYR A 701 -11.30 56.45 -17.35
N TYR A 702 -12.42 55.93 -17.88
CA TYR A 702 -13.68 56.66 -18.00
C TYR A 702 -14.55 56.65 -16.74
N VAL A 703 -14.30 55.74 -15.78
CA VAL A 703 -15.00 55.72 -14.49
C VAL A 703 -14.46 56.84 -13.58
N PRO A 704 -15.29 57.76 -13.06
CA PRO A 704 -14.80 58.92 -12.31
C PRO A 704 -14.47 58.66 -10.82
N TYR A 705 -14.91 57.53 -10.24
CA TYR A 705 -14.75 57.25 -8.81
C TYR A 705 -14.36 55.80 -8.52
N PHE A 706 -13.29 55.60 -7.75
CA PHE A 706 -12.81 54.28 -7.29
C PHE A 706 -13.91 53.41 -6.66
N TRP A 707 -14.83 54.03 -5.90
CA TRP A 707 -15.95 53.31 -5.26
C TRP A 707 -16.90 52.63 -6.24
N ILE A 708 -16.98 53.07 -7.50
CA ILE A 708 -17.74 52.37 -8.56
C ILE A 708 -17.02 51.06 -8.92
N MET A 709 -15.69 51.06 -9.03
CA MET A 709 -14.90 49.85 -9.26
C MET A 709 -14.99 48.88 -8.08
N VAL A 710 -15.02 49.38 -6.84
CA VAL A 710 -15.28 48.55 -5.64
C VAL A 710 -16.63 47.83 -5.73
N VAL A 711 -17.69 48.50 -6.16
CA VAL A 711 -19.02 47.88 -6.34
C VAL A 711 -19.03 46.87 -7.49
N LEU A 712 -18.36 47.18 -8.61
CA LEU A 712 -18.20 46.25 -9.74
C LEU A 712 -17.40 45.00 -9.36
N THR A 713 -16.35 45.14 -8.54
CA THR A 713 -15.54 44.04 -8.03
C THR A 713 -16.29 43.17 -7.01
N LEU A 714 -17.17 43.76 -6.18
CA LEU A 714 -18.07 42.99 -5.32
C LEU A 714 -19.05 42.16 -6.16
N TRP A 715 -19.59 42.75 -7.23
CA TRP A 715 -20.48 42.08 -8.18
C TRP A 715 -19.78 40.94 -8.94
N GLU A 716 -18.56 41.17 -9.42
CA GLU A 716 -17.70 40.18 -10.07
C GLU A 716 -17.51 38.95 -9.18
N GLY A 717 -17.05 39.12 -7.93
CA GLY A 717 -16.90 38.03 -6.97
C GLY A 717 -18.22 37.34 -6.60
N LEU A 718 -19.34 38.07 -6.59
CA LEU A 718 -20.68 37.48 -6.40
C LEU A 718 -21.08 36.55 -7.56
N LEU A 719 -20.66 36.81 -8.80
CA LEU A 719 -20.91 35.92 -9.94
C LEU A 719 -20.04 34.65 -9.85
N GLY A 720 -18.74 34.82 -9.56
CA GLY A 720 -17.77 33.72 -9.48
C GLY A 720 -18.12 32.66 -8.43
N GLY A 721 -18.42 33.10 -7.20
CA GLY A 721 -18.84 32.21 -6.13
C GLY A 721 -20.22 31.58 -6.35
N ALA A 722 -21.17 32.33 -6.93
CA ALA A 722 -22.49 31.80 -7.27
C ALA A 722 -22.44 30.74 -8.38
N ALA A 723 -21.61 30.94 -9.41
CA ALA A 723 -21.40 29.98 -10.49
C ALA A 723 -20.85 28.65 -9.96
N TYR A 724 -19.89 28.71 -9.03
CA TYR A 724 -19.32 27.53 -8.37
C TYR A 724 -20.41 26.69 -7.68
N VAL A 725 -21.12 27.27 -6.71
CA VAL A 725 -22.06 26.48 -5.90
C VAL A 725 -23.29 26.02 -6.68
N ASN A 726 -23.79 26.80 -7.64
CA ASN A 726 -24.90 26.37 -8.49
C ASN A 726 -24.48 25.27 -9.48
N THR A 727 -23.22 25.23 -9.92
CA THR A 727 -22.70 24.15 -10.76
C THR A 727 -22.66 22.82 -9.99
N PHE A 728 -22.02 22.79 -8.82
CA PHE A 728 -21.97 21.57 -8.01
C PHE A 728 -23.34 21.17 -7.45
N TYR A 729 -24.20 22.12 -7.11
CA TYR A 729 -25.58 21.84 -6.71
C TYR A 729 -26.39 21.18 -7.83
N ARG A 730 -26.35 21.69 -9.07
CA ARG A 730 -27.04 21.06 -10.21
C ARG A 730 -26.46 19.71 -10.58
N ILE A 731 -25.14 19.50 -10.43
CA ILE A 731 -24.56 18.14 -10.55
C ILE A 731 -25.09 17.23 -9.43
N SER A 732 -25.24 17.73 -8.20
CA SER A 732 -25.76 16.96 -7.07
C SER A 732 -27.24 16.59 -7.18
N THR A 733 -28.02 17.26 -8.02
CA THR A 733 -29.47 17.03 -8.19
C THR A 733 -29.84 16.40 -9.53
N GLU A 734 -29.16 16.71 -10.63
CA GLU A 734 -29.48 16.20 -11.97
C GLU A 734 -28.68 14.94 -12.37
N VAL A 735 -27.58 14.62 -11.68
CA VAL A 735 -26.78 13.42 -11.99
C VAL A 735 -27.14 12.27 -11.04
N ARG A 736 -27.44 11.11 -11.61
CA ARG A 736 -27.67 9.84 -10.89
C ARG A 736 -26.50 9.53 -9.96
N GLU A 737 -26.78 8.99 -8.77
CA GLU A 737 -25.77 8.64 -7.76
C GLU A 737 -24.62 7.79 -8.34
N GLU A 738 -24.97 6.78 -9.17
CA GLU A 738 -24.03 5.89 -9.89
C GLU A 738 -22.88 6.62 -10.63
N LYS A 739 -23.05 7.92 -10.94
CA LYS A 739 -22.04 8.75 -11.63
C LYS A 739 -21.71 10.05 -10.90
N LYS A 740 -22.36 10.34 -9.76
CA LYS A 740 -22.33 11.67 -9.12
C LYS A 740 -20.93 12.06 -8.67
N GLN A 741 -20.22 11.16 -7.99
CA GLN A 741 -18.83 11.36 -7.54
C GLN A 741 -17.88 11.68 -8.71
N PHE A 742 -17.88 10.86 -9.78
CA PHE A 742 -17.06 11.11 -10.96
C PHE A 742 -17.43 12.43 -11.65
N SER A 743 -18.73 12.74 -11.74
CA SER A 743 -19.21 13.96 -12.42
C SER A 743 -18.83 15.24 -11.68
N MET A 744 -18.80 15.21 -10.34
CA MET A 744 -18.26 16.29 -9.52
C MET A 744 -16.75 16.44 -9.74
N ALA A 745 -15.99 15.34 -9.57
CA ALA A 745 -14.53 15.36 -9.69
C ALA A 745 -14.03 15.80 -11.07
N ILE A 746 -14.66 15.35 -12.16
CA ILE A 746 -14.26 15.78 -13.52
C ILE A 746 -14.67 17.21 -13.83
N THR A 747 -15.72 17.74 -13.17
CA THR A 747 -16.13 19.14 -13.37
C THR A 747 -15.21 20.12 -12.65
N SER A 748 -14.61 19.78 -11.50
CA SER A 748 -13.60 20.64 -10.86
C SER A 748 -12.34 20.83 -11.71
N PHE A 749 -12.00 19.92 -12.62
CA PHE A 749 -10.89 20.21 -13.57
C PHE A 749 -11.17 21.42 -14.48
N ALA A 750 -12.43 21.83 -14.67
CA ALA A 750 -12.77 22.96 -15.53
C ALA A 750 -12.42 24.32 -14.91
N ASP A 751 -12.52 24.50 -13.58
CA ASP A 751 -12.04 25.73 -12.92
C ASP A 751 -10.52 25.86 -13.07
N THR A 752 -9.79 24.78 -12.83
CA THR A 752 -8.33 24.74 -12.87
C THR A 752 -7.79 25.00 -14.27
N ILE A 753 -8.45 24.49 -15.31
CA ILE A 753 -8.15 24.83 -16.72
C ILE A 753 -8.44 26.32 -16.98
N GLY A 754 -9.58 26.84 -16.50
CA GLY A 754 -9.95 28.25 -16.64
C GLY A 754 -8.91 29.20 -16.01
N ILE A 755 -8.54 28.97 -14.74
CA ILE A 755 -7.53 29.73 -14.01
C ILE A 755 -6.16 29.67 -14.72
N THR A 756 -5.74 28.49 -15.17
CA THR A 756 -4.44 28.31 -15.84
C THR A 756 -4.38 29.07 -17.16
N LEU A 757 -5.44 29.02 -17.97
CA LEU A 757 -5.54 29.79 -19.21
C LEU A 757 -5.64 31.29 -18.93
N ALA A 758 -6.33 31.69 -17.86
CA ALA A 758 -6.46 33.09 -17.46
C ALA A 758 -5.10 33.70 -17.15
N GLY A 759 -4.27 33.05 -16.33
CA GLY A 759 -2.94 33.56 -15.98
C GLY A 759 -2.01 33.67 -17.19
N ILE A 760 -2.07 32.71 -18.13
CA ILE A 760 -1.31 32.79 -19.39
C ILE A 760 -1.76 34.00 -20.22
N VAL A 761 -3.07 34.20 -20.40
CA VAL A 761 -3.62 35.30 -21.22
C VAL A 761 -3.45 36.66 -20.53
N ALA A 762 -3.55 36.72 -19.20
CA ALA A 762 -3.36 37.93 -18.40
C ALA A 762 -1.95 38.51 -18.57
N ILE A 763 -0.90 37.69 -18.59
CA ILE A 763 0.49 38.14 -18.82
C ILE A 763 0.62 38.84 -20.19
N TYR A 764 0.06 38.26 -21.25
CA TYR A 764 0.12 38.90 -22.58
C TYR A 764 -0.74 40.16 -22.65
N ALA A 765 -1.93 40.17 -22.04
CA ALA A 765 -2.82 41.32 -22.06
C ALA A 765 -2.28 42.49 -21.21
N HIS A 766 -1.78 42.23 -20.00
CA HIS A 766 -1.14 43.24 -19.15
C HIS A 766 0.02 43.90 -19.90
N ASN A 767 0.93 43.12 -20.49
CA ASN A 767 2.04 43.66 -21.27
C ASN A 767 1.58 44.46 -22.50
N ALA A 768 0.52 44.03 -23.19
CA ALA A 768 -0.04 44.77 -24.32
C ALA A 768 -0.69 46.10 -23.88
N ILE A 769 -1.44 46.09 -22.78
CA ILE A 769 -2.08 47.29 -22.21
C ILE A 769 -1.02 48.29 -21.72
N CYS A 770 0.02 47.83 -21.01
CA CYS A 770 1.14 48.66 -20.58
C CYS A 770 2.01 49.19 -21.72
N SER A 771 1.84 48.70 -22.96
CA SER A 771 2.49 49.25 -24.16
C SER A 771 1.68 50.39 -24.84
N LEU A 772 0.44 50.64 -24.40
CA LEU A 772 -0.37 51.77 -24.84
C LEU A 772 0.05 53.06 -24.10
N PRO A 773 -0.12 54.24 -24.72
CA PRO A 773 0.08 55.51 -24.01
C PRO A 773 -0.90 55.61 -22.83
N MET A 774 -0.39 55.92 -21.63
CA MET A 774 -1.22 55.99 -20.42
C MET A 774 -2.34 57.04 -20.56
N PRO A 775 -3.62 56.68 -20.36
CA PRO A 775 -4.72 57.63 -20.32
C PRO A 775 -4.64 58.55 -19.09
N GLN A 776 -5.26 59.73 -19.18
CA GLN A 776 -5.37 60.70 -18.09
C GLN A 776 -6.78 60.64 -17.47
N ARG A 777 -6.86 60.86 -16.15
CA ARG A 777 -8.11 61.06 -15.38
C ARG A 777 -8.34 62.53 -15.05
#